data_AF-A0A2M9XFH5-F1
#
_entry.id   AF-A0A2M9XFH5-F1
#
_cell.length_a   1.000
_cell.length_b   1.000
_cell.length_c   1.000
_cell.angle_alpha   90.00
_cell.angle_beta   90.00
_cell.angle_gamma   90.00
#
_symmetry.space_group_name_H-M   'P 1'
#
loop_
_entity.id
_entity.type
_entity.pdbx_description
1 polymer ?
#
loop_
_entity_poly.entity_id
_entity_poly.type
_entity_poly.pdbx_seq_one_letter_code
_entity_poly.pdbx_strand_id
1 'polypeptide(L)'
;MKYYSYRILFFLLVLFANITCYKPPQASTLLDFFSLKTDLDAFNTPIKVFAQVSGLSSGTLTISNQLGETLAFPSNGTQQFPKFSRLGKEYSVSIIGISGASSQQECKISNPEGPIVYPKTVIFISCGKIFYDLSVKVIGLDPSIAGTSPLVLQNMSDKITFNSDGTKTFAHKVGDSANYSISFISTPIGHSCSFIPNGSENGTMSGAPLTLLLDCISILEIFPKSKILTPNGKVSVKLSFHGVDPGSCSFDPITISGKNNVASLGNPPSITYPSAPDDHTIVITPNSPDKWGPPGSSFFELVGCTAKSLPIQNGNPIHYDFITSSNIRLVDESNGIDDPGCGTGFGPSAFCRSIEKGVQECDSSGSICSVFVSEGSYTPISQIFLGGTTSLFGGFASGFPDLDSDPSIHPTRIVDDTLSSCGTSFANFCNAILISTTSLSSPTTNLSVIGFQIQMNLIGDYSTGIQVLNSRTNLGQIIISKNMVFGNETNSNGFGIRTGLLINQSDNVVVTENWLRGGSGRSHSIGAMLEGAGAISQPIILSRNILDGLVSIEPAGFSAGLWIETGNFEGVIVSENKINAYQYLNPGLVSETSYGIIFTDAADSSNIINNDIYIGNSQNTSLGKSTGIFVQAGFGIHKILNNQIFSQNLSANTAGINFATPPDASSIIRGNNYFVSVPLVIGFDQYIFCGIELNQEDCAHPISGQFIGDYSNSYGADPKFADTIEIEKIWNFNLPFGIPTSANSPCSSLYGGVDLSTITLPITAIPFIQTDFYGSLRTNTSSPFTPSGAGAISIGAVESDANCF
;
A
#
# COMPACT_ATOMS: atom_id res chain seq x y z
N MET A 1 -6.62 -57.86 56.71
CA MET A 1 -7.63 -58.22 55.70
C MET A 1 -7.94 -56.98 54.88
N LYS A 2 -7.40 -56.93 53.65
CA LYS A 2 -8.19 -56.90 52.42
C LYS A 2 -9.30 -55.85 52.48
N TYR A 3 -9.04 -54.61 52.03
CA TYR A 3 -10.02 -53.69 51.40
C TYR A 3 -9.53 -52.23 51.18
N TYR A 4 -8.24 -51.91 51.38
CA TYR A 4 -7.73 -50.53 51.17
C TYR A 4 -6.62 -50.36 50.12
N SER A 5 -6.32 -51.39 49.32
CA SER A 5 -5.25 -51.32 48.30
C SER A 5 -5.75 -51.31 46.85
N TYR A 6 -7.07 -51.39 46.61
CA TYR A 6 -7.64 -51.45 45.26
C TYR A 6 -8.28 -50.14 44.76
N ARG A 7 -8.52 -49.14 45.62
CA ARG A 7 -9.04 -47.83 45.19
C ARG A 7 -7.96 -46.81 44.84
N ILE A 8 -6.73 -46.97 45.34
CA ILE A 8 -5.58 -46.14 44.95
C ILE A 8 -5.00 -46.61 43.62
N LEU A 9 -5.08 -47.92 43.31
CA LEU A 9 -4.63 -48.46 42.02
C LEU A 9 -5.56 -48.09 40.85
N PHE A 10 -6.87 -47.92 41.10
CA PHE A 10 -7.83 -47.51 40.07
C PHE A 10 -7.82 -45.98 39.81
N PHE A 11 -7.41 -45.16 40.79
CA PHE A 11 -7.23 -43.72 40.59
C PHE A 11 -5.87 -43.37 39.96
N LEU A 12 -4.82 -44.17 40.17
CA LEU A 12 -3.55 -43.98 39.44
C LEU A 12 -3.61 -44.45 37.97
N LEU A 13 -4.48 -45.41 37.63
CA LEU A 13 -4.63 -45.88 36.24
C LEU A 13 -5.49 -44.97 35.35
N VAL A 14 -6.27 -44.06 35.94
CA VAL A 14 -7.08 -43.07 35.18
C VAL A 14 -6.35 -41.72 35.01
N LEU A 15 -5.29 -41.46 35.79
CA LEU A 15 -4.47 -40.24 35.67
C LEU A 15 -3.29 -40.35 34.69
N PHE A 16 -3.02 -41.53 34.12
CA PHE A 16 -2.04 -41.71 33.03
C PHE A 16 -2.67 -41.84 31.63
N ALA A 17 -3.99 -41.61 31.48
CA ALA A 17 -4.69 -41.67 30.18
C ALA A 17 -4.82 -40.31 29.47
N ASN A 18 -4.25 -39.23 30.00
CA ASN A 18 -4.23 -37.90 29.36
C ASN A 18 -2.82 -37.30 29.32
N ILE A 19 -1.83 -38.11 28.98
CA ILE A 19 -0.65 -37.60 28.29
C ILE A 19 -1.01 -37.72 26.82
N THR A 20 -1.41 -36.62 26.19
CA THR A 20 -1.29 -36.51 24.75
C THR A 20 0.18 -36.82 24.44
N CYS A 21 0.43 -38.03 23.93
CA CYS A 21 1.66 -38.31 23.22
C CYS A 21 1.82 -37.14 22.25
N TYR A 22 2.90 -36.39 22.38
CA TYR A 22 3.41 -35.64 21.24
C TYR A 22 3.55 -36.68 20.15
N LYS A 23 2.63 -36.65 19.18
CA LYS A 23 2.69 -37.56 18.04
C LYS A 23 4.08 -37.28 17.45
N PRO A 24 5.01 -38.24 17.39
CA PRO A 24 6.20 -38.02 16.57
C PRO A 24 5.65 -37.64 15.19
N PRO A 25 6.20 -36.59 14.55
CA PRO A 25 5.66 -36.15 13.27
C PRO A 25 5.49 -37.38 12.39
N GLN A 26 4.26 -37.62 11.94
CA GLN A 26 4.05 -38.63 10.91
C GLN A 26 5.01 -38.23 9.80
N ALA A 27 5.81 -39.19 9.33
CA ALA A 27 6.74 -38.97 8.24
C ALA A 27 5.96 -38.39 7.05
N SER A 28 5.94 -37.07 6.95
CA SER A 28 5.57 -36.34 5.77
C SER A 28 6.76 -36.40 4.82
N THR A 29 6.47 -36.20 3.55
CA THR A 29 7.25 -36.64 2.40
C THR A 29 8.70 -36.14 2.42
N LEU A 30 9.56 -36.78 1.60
CA LEU A 30 10.98 -36.43 1.45
C LEU A 30 11.22 -34.92 1.26
N LEU A 31 10.25 -34.19 0.71
CA LEU A 31 10.24 -32.75 0.43
C LEU A 31 10.14 -31.86 1.68
N ASP A 32 9.33 -32.20 2.69
CA ASP A 32 9.27 -31.44 3.96
C ASP A 32 10.58 -31.55 4.75
N PHE A 33 11.24 -32.70 4.63
CA PHE A 33 12.57 -32.91 5.19
C PHE A 33 13.63 -32.08 4.45
N PHE A 34 13.45 -31.78 3.16
CA PHE A 34 14.33 -30.89 2.42
C PHE A 34 14.13 -29.43 2.81
N SER A 35 12.91 -28.95 3.00
CA SER A 35 12.63 -27.55 3.41
C SER A 35 13.16 -27.25 4.82
N LEU A 36 12.88 -28.13 5.80
CA LEU A 36 13.44 -28.01 7.15
C LEU A 36 14.96 -28.18 7.15
N LYS A 37 15.49 -29.02 6.25
CA LYS A 37 16.93 -29.19 6.05
C LYS A 37 17.56 -27.98 5.36
N THR A 38 16.93 -27.32 4.40
CA THR A 38 17.47 -26.12 3.74
C THR A 38 17.40 -24.91 4.65
N ASP A 39 16.37 -24.78 5.49
CA ASP A 39 16.29 -23.71 6.49
C ASP A 39 17.30 -23.94 7.62
N LEU A 40 17.42 -25.18 8.11
CA LEU A 40 18.44 -25.57 9.08
C LEU A 40 19.85 -25.49 8.48
N ASP A 41 20.03 -25.81 7.20
CA ASP A 41 21.31 -25.73 6.49
C ASP A 41 21.65 -24.26 6.19
N ALA A 42 20.70 -23.36 5.91
CA ALA A 42 20.93 -21.93 5.76
C ALA A 42 21.32 -21.25 7.09
N PHE A 43 20.63 -21.57 8.19
CA PHE A 43 21.04 -21.14 9.54
C PHE A 43 22.37 -21.77 9.98
N ASN A 44 22.68 -22.98 9.52
CA ASN A 44 23.97 -23.63 9.78
C ASN A 44 25.07 -23.31 8.77
N THR A 45 24.77 -22.58 7.67
CA THR A 45 25.74 -22.25 6.63
C THR A 45 26.73 -21.26 7.23
N PRO A 46 28.00 -21.67 7.43
CA PRO A 46 28.98 -20.78 8.04
C PRO A 46 29.25 -19.58 7.11
N ILE A 47 29.23 -18.36 7.65
CA ILE A 47 29.52 -17.11 6.91
C ILE A 47 30.88 -16.53 7.30
N LYS A 48 31.43 -15.64 6.47
CA LYS A 48 32.68 -14.93 6.79
C LYS A 48 32.43 -13.70 7.65
N VAL A 49 33.38 -13.43 8.54
CA VAL A 49 33.44 -12.21 9.34
C VAL A 49 34.40 -11.23 8.67
N PHE A 50 33.94 -10.00 8.47
CA PHE A 50 34.71 -8.93 7.84
C PHE A 50 35.23 -7.98 8.90
N ALA A 51 36.39 -7.38 8.63
CA ALA A 51 36.93 -6.27 9.39
C ALA A 51 37.22 -5.10 8.45
N GLN A 52 36.76 -3.92 8.83
CA GLN A 52 36.93 -2.67 8.08
C GLN A 52 37.75 -1.68 8.90
N VAL A 53 38.81 -1.16 8.29
CA VAL A 53 39.73 -0.20 8.90
C VAL A 53 39.62 1.15 8.22
N SER A 54 39.46 2.21 9.01
CA SER A 54 39.49 3.61 8.57
C SER A 54 40.46 4.44 9.43
N GLY A 55 41.02 5.53 8.88
CA GLY A 55 41.92 6.45 9.59
C GLY A 55 43.35 5.94 9.85
N LEU A 56 43.77 4.85 9.23
CA LEU A 56 45.15 4.35 9.30
C LEU A 56 46.07 5.23 8.45
N SER A 57 46.80 6.15 9.09
CA SER A 57 47.66 7.13 8.40
C SER A 57 49.10 6.68 8.19
N SER A 58 49.58 5.73 9.00
CA SER A 58 50.93 5.16 8.92
C SER A 58 50.97 3.76 9.56
N GLY A 59 51.93 2.93 9.12
CA GLY A 59 52.16 1.58 9.64
C GLY A 59 51.16 0.52 9.15
N THR A 60 51.33 -0.69 9.66
CA THR A 60 50.46 -1.85 9.39
C THR A 60 49.76 -2.26 10.68
N LEU A 61 48.42 -2.19 10.69
CA LEU A 61 47.58 -2.69 11.79
C LEU A 61 47.42 -4.20 11.67
N THR A 62 47.67 -4.92 12.76
CA THR A 62 47.40 -6.36 12.86
C THR A 62 46.33 -6.62 13.91
N ILE A 63 45.28 -7.36 13.51
CA ILE A 63 44.21 -7.80 14.40
C ILE A 63 44.16 -9.33 14.46
N SER A 64 43.61 -9.88 15.55
CA SER A 64 43.36 -11.31 15.68
C SER A 64 41.95 -11.60 16.17
N ASN A 65 41.38 -12.70 15.70
CA ASN A 65 40.12 -13.23 16.22
C ASN A 65 40.31 -14.32 17.28
N GLN A 66 39.22 -14.78 17.88
CA GLN A 66 39.20 -15.83 18.90
C GLN A 66 39.68 -17.20 18.40
N LEU A 67 39.87 -17.38 17.09
CA LEU A 67 40.38 -18.61 16.47
C LEU A 67 41.90 -18.55 16.21
N GLY A 68 42.57 -17.47 16.62
CA GLY A 68 43.99 -17.23 16.39
C GLY A 68 44.33 -16.83 14.95
N GLU A 69 43.32 -16.54 14.12
CA GLU A 69 43.54 -16.00 12.77
C GLU A 69 43.94 -14.54 12.88
N THR A 70 44.77 -14.08 11.95
CA THR A 70 45.26 -12.70 11.93
C THR A 70 45.00 -12.05 10.58
N LEU A 71 44.67 -10.76 10.60
CA LEU A 71 44.55 -9.90 9.41
C LEU A 71 45.51 -8.73 9.57
N ALA A 72 46.19 -8.37 8.49
CA ALA A 72 47.15 -7.27 8.44
C ALA A 72 46.69 -6.21 7.42
N PHE A 73 46.51 -4.99 7.88
CA PHE A 73 46.03 -3.86 7.10
C PHE A 73 47.18 -2.85 6.91
N PRO A 74 47.82 -2.80 5.71
CA PRO A 74 48.85 -1.82 5.41
C PRO A 74 48.27 -0.44 5.04
N SER A 75 46.95 -0.36 4.82
CA SER A 75 46.18 0.84 4.54
C SER A 75 44.70 0.60 4.91
N ASN A 76 43.89 1.66 4.85
CA ASN A 76 42.44 1.56 5.05
C ASN A 76 41.79 0.58 4.06
N GLY A 77 40.75 -0.10 4.49
CA GLY A 77 40.02 -1.04 3.65
C GLY A 77 39.31 -2.12 4.43
N THR A 78 38.69 -3.05 3.71
CA THR A 78 37.94 -4.17 4.28
C THR A 78 38.63 -5.48 3.93
N GLN A 79 38.86 -6.34 4.92
CA GLN A 79 39.33 -7.70 4.75
C GLN A 79 38.39 -8.69 5.44
N GLN A 80 38.57 -9.99 5.20
CA GLN A 80 37.75 -11.05 5.75
C GLN A 80 38.63 -12.10 6.44
N PHE A 81 38.16 -12.64 7.57
CA PHE A 81 38.82 -13.78 8.19
C PHE A 81 38.68 -15.02 7.30
N PRO A 82 39.72 -15.88 7.22
CA PRO A 82 39.70 -17.07 6.35
C PRO A 82 38.63 -18.09 6.71
N LYS A 83 38.45 -18.39 8.00
CA LYS A 83 37.46 -19.37 8.46
C LYS A 83 36.06 -18.78 8.47
N PHE A 84 35.15 -19.59 7.97
CA PHE A 84 33.73 -19.36 8.12
C PHE A 84 33.28 -19.69 9.55
N SER A 85 32.31 -18.95 10.04
CA SER A 85 31.75 -19.09 11.37
C SER A 85 30.23 -19.12 11.28
N ARG A 86 29.60 -19.93 12.14
CA ARG A 86 28.14 -20.11 12.13
C ARG A 86 27.44 -18.84 12.60
N LEU A 87 26.22 -18.64 12.12
CA LEU A 87 25.34 -17.58 12.64
C LEU A 87 25.05 -17.79 14.13
N GLY A 88 24.85 -16.69 14.85
CA GLY A 88 24.58 -16.67 16.30
C GLY A 88 25.77 -17.02 17.19
N LYS A 89 26.86 -17.58 16.65
CA LYS A 89 28.13 -17.77 17.38
C LYS A 89 28.73 -16.40 17.68
N GLU A 90 29.32 -16.24 18.86
CA GLU A 90 30.03 -15.01 19.20
C GLU A 90 31.38 -14.93 18.47
N TYR A 91 31.67 -13.76 17.89
CA TYR A 91 33.01 -13.36 17.49
C TYR A 91 33.67 -12.56 18.60
N SER A 92 34.99 -12.62 18.67
CA SER A 92 35.80 -11.70 19.47
C SER A 92 37.07 -11.39 18.71
N VAL A 93 37.35 -10.10 18.55
CA VAL A 93 38.49 -9.57 17.81
C VAL A 93 39.24 -8.58 18.68
N SER A 94 40.57 -8.69 18.64
CA SER A 94 41.50 -7.88 19.40
C SER A 94 42.58 -7.30 18.49
N ILE A 95 43.12 -6.15 18.87
CA ILE A 95 44.26 -5.55 18.19
C ILE A 95 45.54 -6.18 18.75
N ILE A 96 46.36 -6.79 17.88
CA ILE A 96 47.69 -7.29 18.27
C ILE A 96 48.68 -6.12 18.39
N GLY A 97 48.59 -5.17 17.45
CA GLY A 97 49.43 -3.98 17.47
C GLY A 97 49.51 -3.30 16.11
N ILE A 98 50.23 -2.18 16.07
CA ILE A 98 50.50 -1.42 14.86
C ILE A 98 52.01 -1.34 14.68
N SER A 99 52.51 -1.89 13.58
CA SER A 99 53.95 -1.90 13.26
C SER A 99 54.31 -0.78 12.29
N GLY A 100 55.42 -0.07 12.54
CA GLY A 100 55.88 1.00 11.64
C GLY A 100 55.02 2.28 11.64
N ALA A 101 54.13 2.45 12.62
CA ALA A 101 53.35 3.68 12.79
C ALA A 101 54.09 4.71 13.67
N SER A 102 53.65 5.97 13.61
CA SER A 102 54.07 6.98 14.59
C SER A 102 53.63 6.60 16.00
N SER A 103 54.41 6.95 17.03
CA SER A 103 54.14 6.62 18.45
C SER A 103 52.80 7.15 19.00
N GLN A 104 52.12 8.01 18.25
CA GLN A 104 50.86 8.63 18.65
C GLN A 104 49.62 8.02 17.97
N GLN A 105 49.79 7.08 17.01
CA GLN A 105 48.64 6.50 16.31
C GLN A 105 48.11 5.28 17.07
N GLU A 106 46.81 5.29 17.35
CA GLU A 106 46.08 4.20 17.99
C GLU A 106 44.92 3.76 17.10
N CYS A 107 44.45 2.52 17.29
CA CYS A 107 43.24 2.01 16.65
C CYS A 107 42.29 1.48 17.72
N LYS A 108 40.99 1.67 17.53
CA LYS A 108 39.94 1.21 18.44
C LYS A 108 38.91 0.42 17.65
N ILE A 109 38.52 -0.72 18.20
CA ILE A 109 37.44 -1.54 17.64
C ILE A 109 36.13 -1.06 18.27
N SER A 110 35.13 -0.74 17.45
CA SER A 110 33.81 -0.32 17.95
C SER A 110 32.98 -1.50 18.44
N ASN A 111 33.07 -2.63 17.76
CA ASN A 111 32.41 -3.87 18.10
C ASN A 111 33.45 -4.99 18.23
N PRO A 112 34.20 -5.05 19.34
CA PRO A 112 35.25 -6.06 19.54
C PRO A 112 34.66 -7.46 19.71
N GLU A 113 33.42 -7.56 20.16
CA GLU A 113 32.71 -8.82 20.36
C GLU A 113 31.23 -8.68 19.98
N GLY A 114 30.59 -9.80 19.67
CA GLY A 114 29.16 -9.85 19.39
C GLY A 114 28.76 -11.11 18.63
N PRO A 115 27.45 -11.32 18.41
CA PRO A 115 26.99 -12.43 17.61
C PRO A 115 27.34 -12.22 16.13
N ILE A 116 27.66 -13.32 15.45
CA ILE A 116 27.76 -13.34 14.00
C ILE A 116 26.35 -13.32 13.42
N VAL A 117 26.13 -12.31 12.59
CA VAL A 117 24.84 -11.92 12.05
C VAL A 117 24.90 -11.87 10.51
N TYR A 118 23.81 -12.31 9.87
CA TYR A 118 23.61 -12.30 8.41
C TYR A 118 23.30 -10.87 7.92
N PRO A 119 23.31 -10.50 6.62
CA PRO A 119 24.08 -11.13 5.54
C PRO A 119 25.59 -10.96 5.74
N LYS A 120 26.00 -10.04 6.61
CA LYS A 120 27.39 -9.68 6.81
C LYS A 120 27.63 -9.21 8.23
N THR A 121 28.60 -9.83 8.90
CA THR A 121 29.17 -9.29 10.14
C THR A 121 30.39 -8.46 9.78
N VAL A 122 30.38 -7.16 10.11
CA VAL A 122 31.51 -6.26 9.91
C VAL A 122 31.98 -5.74 11.25
N ILE A 123 33.28 -5.90 11.51
CA ILE A 123 33.98 -5.33 12.66
C ILE A 123 34.59 -4.02 12.21
N PHE A 124 34.15 -2.91 12.81
CA PHE A 124 34.64 -1.59 12.44
C PHE A 124 35.75 -1.15 13.36
N ILE A 125 36.85 -0.73 12.74
CA ILE A 125 38.08 -0.31 13.41
C ILE A 125 38.41 1.10 12.95
N SER A 126 38.43 2.03 13.90
CA SER A 126 38.81 3.42 13.65
C SER A 126 40.19 3.68 14.21
N CYS A 127 41.08 4.16 13.35
CA CYS A 127 42.44 4.54 13.70
C CYS A 127 42.59 6.06 13.67
N GLY A 128 43.46 6.60 14.52
CA GLY A 128 43.73 8.03 14.57
C GLY A 128 44.78 8.37 15.62
N LYS A 129 45.33 9.59 15.54
CA LYS A 129 46.19 10.14 16.60
C LYS A 129 45.37 10.79 17.72
N ILE A 130 44.21 11.32 17.34
CA ILE A 130 43.22 11.95 18.21
C ILE A 130 41.86 11.37 17.81
N PHE A 131 40.95 11.24 18.77
CA PHE A 131 39.59 10.75 18.54
C PHE A 131 38.59 11.83 18.93
N TYR A 132 37.60 12.06 18.07
CA TYR A 132 36.61 13.11 18.23
C TYR A 132 35.21 12.54 18.35
N ASP A 133 34.35 13.26 19.08
CA ASP A 133 32.95 12.90 19.22
C ASP A 133 32.19 13.21 17.92
N LEU A 134 31.35 12.26 17.49
CA LEU A 134 30.38 12.43 16.43
C LEU A 134 28.99 12.48 17.05
N SER A 135 28.28 13.57 16.84
CA SER A 135 26.94 13.80 17.39
C SER A 135 25.95 14.12 16.28
N VAL A 136 24.68 13.82 16.54
CA VAL A 136 23.56 14.27 15.72
C VAL A 136 22.64 15.11 16.58
N LYS A 137 22.29 16.30 16.09
CA LYS A 137 21.25 17.15 16.64
C LYS A 137 20.00 16.98 15.79
N VAL A 138 18.95 16.45 16.39
CA VAL A 138 17.63 16.28 15.77
C VAL A 138 16.74 17.44 16.16
N ILE A 139 16.01 17.95 15.18
CA ILE A 139 14.94 18.93 15.36
C ILE A 139 13.68 18.47 14.61
N GLY A 140 12.52 18.97 15.02
CA GLY A 140 11.27 18.75 14.30
C GLY A 140 10.62 17.40 14.53
N LEU A 141 11.03 16.68 15.57
CA LEU A 141 10.49 15.37 15.95
C LEU A 141 9.30 15.53 16.90
N ASP A 142 8.13 14.99 16.55
CA ASP A 142 6.97 15.02 17.42
C ASP A 142 7.13 13.94 18.51
N PRO A 143 7.15 14.31 19.81
CA PRO A 143 7.41 13.37 20.89
C PRO A 143 6.27 12.37 21.13
N SER A 144 5.04 12.69 20.73
CA SER A 144 3.90 11.77 20.87
C SER A 144 3.97 10.64 19.86
N ILE A 145 4.48 10.91 18.66
CA ILE A 145 4.71 9.91 17.60
C ILE A 145 6.02 9.16 17.86
N ALA A 146 7.11 9.89 18.10
CA ALA A 146 8.43 9.29 18.31
C ALA A 146 8.54 8.47 19.62
N GLY A 147 7.59 8.66 20.55
CA GLY A 147 7.46 7.81 21.74
C GLY A 147 7.05 6.37 21.42
N THR A 148 6.33 6.12 20.32
CA THR A 148 5.87 4.79 19.90
C THR A 148 6.64 4.25 18.70
N SER A 149 7.10 5.13 17.80
CA SER A 149 7.94 4.79 16.65
C SER A 149 9.19 5.67 16.65
N PRO A 150 10.28 5.26 17.32
CA PRO A 150 11.42 6.13 17.54
C PRO A 150 12.30 6.28 16.30
N LEU A 151 12.96 7.43 16.19
CA LEU A 151 14.03 7.65 15.22
C LEU A 151 15.30 6.96 15.71
N VAL A 152 15.86 6.06 14.91
CA VAL A 152 17.10 5.36 15.25
C VAL A 152 18.13 5.59 14.15
N LEU A 153 19.31 6.09 14.52
CA LEU A 153 20.44 6.32 13.63
C LEU A 153 21.58 5.38 14.01
N GLN A 154 22.33 4.93 13.00
CA GLN A 154 23.49 4.08 13.18
C GLN A 154 24.73 4.69 12.55
N ASN A 155 25.86 4.67 13.24
CA ASN A 155 27.18 4.91 12.68
C ASN A 155 28.07 3.72 13.04
N MET A 156 28.58 3.01 12.04
CA MET A 156 29.29 1.74 12.24
C MET A 156 28.42 0.76 13.05
N SER A 157 28.86 0.34 14.24
CA SER A 157 28.11 -0.54 15.14
C SER A 157 27.24 0.23 16.15
N ASP A 158 27.48 1.53 16.35
CA ASP A 158 26.78 2.32 17.36
C ASP A 158 25.42 2.78 16.90
N LYS A 159 24.47 2.74 17.82
CA LYS A 159 23.11 3.26 17.60
C LYS A 159 22.81 4.37 18.59
N ILE A 160 22.13 5.39 18.10
CA ILE A 160 21.51 6.44 18.91
C ILE A 160 20.02 6.48 18.58
N THR A 161 19.18 6.64 19.60
CA THR A 161 17.72 6.62 19.48
C THR A 161 17.14 7.94 19.94
N PHE A 162 16.20 8.53 19.22
CA PHE A 162 15.52 9.77 19.57
C PHE A 162 14.02 9.53 19.71
N ASN A 163 13.47 9.97 20.84
CA ASN A 163 12.02 9.99 21.11
C ASN A 163 11.48 11.43 21.17
N SER A 164 12.36 12.41 20.98
CA SER A 164 12.10 13.84 20.92
C SER A 164 13.32 14.53 20.32
N ASP A 165 13.20 15.81 20.03
CA ASP A 165 14.33 16.68 19.68
C ASP A 165 15.46 16.62 20.72
N GLY A 166 16.69 16.81 20.26
CA GLY A 166 17.86 16.86 21.11
C GLY A 166 19.15 16.52 20.38
N THR A 167 20.27 16.56 21.12
CA THR A 167 21.57 16.13 20.61
C THR A 167 21.98 14.84 21.29
N LYS A 168 22.38 13.84 20.51
CA LYS A 168 22.98 12.60 21.02
C LYS A 168 24.31 12.33 20.32
N THR A 169 25.22 11.75 21.07
CA THR A 169 26.58 11.43 20.64
C THR A 169 26.72 9.91 20.54
N PHE A 170 27.33 9.42 19.46
CA PHE A 170 27.66 8.00 19.35
C PHE A 170 28.69 7.62 20.43
N ALA A 171 28.58 6.40 20.97
CA ALA A 171 29.41 5.97 22.08
C ALA A 171 30.90 5.89 21.70
N HIS A 172 31.20 5.43 20.48
CA HIS A 172 32.54 5.35 19.93
C HIS A 172 32.90 6.64 19.20
N LYS A 173 34.03 7.20 19.62
CA LYS A 173 34.67 8.32 18.97
C LYS A 173 35.30 7.87 17.64
N VAL A 174 35.30 8.77 16.67
CA VAL A 174 35.90 8.54 15.36
C VAL A 174 37.29 9.17 15.32
N GLY A 175 38.28 8.41 14.84
CA GLY A 175 39.66 8.89 14.70
C GLY A 175 39.77 10.07 13.74
N ASP A 176 40.69 10.99 14.00
CA ASP A 176 41.01 12.08 13.07
C ASP A 176 41.40 11.50 11.69
N SER A 177 40.90 12.10 10.61
CA SER A 177 40.95 11.60 9.22
C SER A 177 40.22 10.28 8.93
N ALA A 178 39.57 9.64 9.91
CA ALA A 178 38.75 8.46 9.68
C ALA A 178 37.38 8.85 9.11
N ASN A 179 36.82 7.96 8.28
CA ASN A 179 35.49 8.15 7.70
C ASN A 179 34.41 7.83 8.73
N TYR A 180 33.31 8.56 8.68
CA TYR A 180 32.04 8.22 9.31
C TYR A 180 30.95 8.05 8.24
N SER A 181 29.92 7.27 8.56
CA SER A 181 28.77 7.04 7.69
C SER A 181 27.56 6.74 8.57
N ILE A 182 26.59 7.64 8.56
CA ILE A 182 25.36 7.53 9.35
C ILE A 182 24.23 7.03 8.45
N SER A 183 23.52 6.00 8.91
CA SER A 183 22.32 5.47 8.27
C SER A 183 21.11 5.55 9.20
N PHE A 184 19.93 5.57 8.59
CA PHE A 184 18.67 5.39 9.32
C PHE A 184 18.45 3.89 9.56
N ILE A 185 18.07 3.55 10.79
CA ILE A 185 17.53 2.24 11.16
C ILE A 185 16.01 2.30 11.18
N SER A 186 15.44 3.42 11.62
CA SER A 186 14.00 3.67 11.61
C SER A 186 13.74 5.17 11.60
N THR A 187 12.65 5.59 10.96
CA THR A 187 12.09 6.94 11.02
C THR A 187 10.65 6.87 11.58
N PRO A 188 10.23 7.82 12.42
CA PRO A 188 8.85 7.81 12.94
C PRO A 188 7.82 7.92 11.81
N ILE A 189 6.67 7.29 11.98
CA ILE A 189 5.57 7.32 11.00
C ILE A 189 5.10 8.78 10.81
N GLY A 190 4.91 9.20 9.56
CA GLY A 190 4.50 10.57 9.23
C GLY A 190 5.62 11.61 9.29
N HIS A 191 6.85 11.23 9.71
CA HIS A 191 8.01 12.10 9.63
C HIS A 191 8.84 11.83 8.37
N SER A 192 9.33 12.91 7.76
CA SER A 192 10.42 12.90 6.78
C SER A 192 11.64 13.56 7.41
N CYS A 193 12.76 12.85 7.48
CA CYS A 193 14.00 13.35 8.07
C CYS A 193 15.12 13.45 7.03
N SER A 194 15.87 14.55 7.02
CA SER A 194 17.07 14.73 6.18
C SER A 194 18.21 15.43 6.89
N PHE A 195 19.44 15.13 6.48
CA PHE A 195 20.63 15.78 7.02
C PHE A 195 20.86 17.14 6.37
N ILE A 196 21.28 18.13 7.17
CA ILE A 196 21.54 19.49 6.70
C ILE A 196 23.02 19.84 6.90
N PRO A 197 23.78 20.11 5.82
CA PRO A 197 23.40 20.01 4.42
C PRO A 197 23.24 18.55 3.94
N ASN A 198 22.49 18.35 2.85
CA ASN A 198 22.31 17.03 2.24
C ASN A 198 23.65 16.36 1.93
N GLY A 199 23.78 15.07 2.25
CA GLY A 199 25.01 14.29 2.07
C GLY A 199 25.98 14.37 3.25
N SER A 200 25.70 15.18 4.28
CA SER A 200 26.59 15.32 5.44
C SER A 200 26.64 14.09 6.36
N GLU A 201 25.74 13.13 6.16
CA GLU A 201 25.74 11.82 6.85
C GLU A 201 26.95 10.95 6.50
N ASN A 202 27.68 11.27 5.43
CA ASN A 202 28.93 10.63 5.06
C ASN A 202 30.06 11.67 5.02
N GLY A 203 31.20 11.35 5.64
CA GLY A 203 32.33 12.29 5.64
C GLY A 203 33.56 11.77 6.37
N THR A 204 34.53 12.67 6.59
CA THR A 204 35.75 12.42 7.36
C THR A 204 35.80 13.32 8.57
N MET A 205 36.27 12.80 9.70
CA MET A 205 36.59 13.65 10.85
C MET A 205 37.83 14.50 10.55
N SER A 206 37.77 15.79 10.88
CA SER A 206 38.87 16.73 10.64
C SER A 206 39.07 17.65 11.83
N GLY A 207 40.02 17.32 12.70
CA GLY A 207 40.59 18.23 13.69
C GLY A 207 39.67 18.72 14.82
N ALA A 208 38.39 18.29 14.90
CA ALA A 208 37.44 18.68 15.95
C ALA A 208 36.25 17.71 16.08
N PRO A 209 35.51 17.73 17.21
CA PRO A 209 34.19 17.11 17.32
C PRO A 209 33.21 17.64 16.27
N LEU A 210 32.36 16.77 15.73
CA LEU A 210 31.39 17.09 14.69
C LEU A 210 29.98 16.85 15.21
N THR A 211 29.10 17.84 15.05
CA THR A 211 27.65 17.69 15.29
C THR A 211 26.92 17.95 14.00
N LEU A 212 26.29 16.91 13.46
CA LEU A 212 25.44 16.99 12.26
C LEU A 212 24.03 17.42 12.66
N LEU A 213 23.39 18.22 11.81
CA LEU A 213 22.00 18.60 11.98
C LEU A 213 21.12 17.66 11.16
N LEU A 214 20.11 17.09 11.81
CA LEU A 214 19.06 16.31 11.17
C LEU A 214 17.74 17.06 11.36
N ASP A 215 17.12 17.42 10.24
CA ASP A 215 15.83 18.08 10.17
C ASP A 215 14.73 17.04 9.94
N CYS A 216 13.76 16.98 10.84
CA CYS A 216 12.59 16.10 10.74
C CYS A 216 11.27 16.88 10.68
N ILE A 217 11.31 18.19 10.42
CA ILE A 217 10.13 19.05 10.40
C ILE A 217 9.18 18.61 9.28
N SER A 218 8.02 18.08 9.67
CA SER A 218 7.09 17.37 8.79
C SER A 218 5.67 17.87 8.94
N ILE A 219 4.85 17.59 7.93
CA ILE A 219 3.40 17.77 7.99
C ILE A 219 2.80 16.51 8.59
N LEU A 220 2.08 16.66 9.69
CA LEU A 220 1.45 15.53 10.37
C LEU A 220 0.04 15.30 9.83
N GLU A 221 -0.76 16.36 9.71
CA GLU A 221 -2.15 16.28 9.26
C GLU A 221 -2.59 17.57 8.56
N ILE A 222 -3.57 17.48 7.65
CA ILE A 222 -4.25 18.64 7.06
C ILE A 222 -5.77 18.47 7.21
N PHE A 223 -6.46 19.51 7.68
CA PHE A 223 -7.90 19.57 7.88
C PHE A 223 -8.57 20.57 6.91
N PRO A 224 -9.84 20.35 6.51
CA PRO A 224 -10.71 19.27 6.95
C PRO A 224 -10.31 17.92 6.34
N LYS A 225 -10.46 16.82 7.09
CA LYS A 225 -10.15 15.47 6.57
C LYS A 225 -11.09 15.07 5.42
N SER A 226 -12.29 15.67 5.39
CA SER A 226 -13.27 15.50 4.33
C SER A 226 -12.78 15.98 2.96
N LYS A 227 -11.81 16.91 2.91
CA LYS A 227 -11.38 17.61 1.69
C LYS A 227 -12.52 18.35 0.99
N ILE A 228 -13.55 18.76 1.72
CA ILE A 228 -14.64 19.57 1.19
C ILE A 228 -14.63 20.91 1.88
N LEU A 229 -14.63 21.99 1.09
CA LEU A 229 -14.62 23.35 1.61
C LEU A 229 -15.88 24.09 1.18
N THR A 230 -16.63 24.54 2.19
CA THR A 230 -17.66 25.57 2.00
C THR A 230 -17.01 26.92 1.75
N PRO A 231 -17.75 27.94 1.26
CA PRO A 231 -17.16 29.25 0.93
C PRO A 231 -16.47 29.96 2.11
N ASN A 232 -16.75 29.57 3.35
CA ASN A 232 -16.12 30.14 4.55
C ASN A 232 -15.31 29.11 5.35
N GLY A 233 -15.19 27.87 4.85
CA GLY A 233 -14.36 26.83 5.47
C GLY A 233 -12.89 27.26 5.49
N LYS A 234 -12.13 26.73 6.44
CA LYS A 234 -10.69 27.00 6.59
C LYS A 234 -9.91 25.70 6.42
N VAL A 235 -8.66 25.81 5.98
CA VAL A 235 -7.73 24.67 5.94
C VAL A 235 -6.71 24.84 7.05
N SER A 236 -6.45 23.77 7.81
CA SER A 236 -5.47 23.77 8.90
C SER A 236 -4.39 22.72 8.63
N VAL A 237 -3.15 23.14 8.50
CA VAL A 237 -1.98 22.27 8.27
C VAL A 237 -1.23 22.15 9.59
N LYS A 238 -1.30 20.98 10.21
CA LYS A 238 -0.63 20.66 11.48
C LYS A 238 0.76 20.11 11.19
N LEU A 239 1.77 20.71 11.81
CA LEU A 239 3.18 20.35 11.68
C LEU A 239 3.70 19.62 12.91
N SER A 240 4.83 18.94 12.75
CA SER A 240 5.53 18.27 13.86
C SER A 240 6.34 19.20 14.74
N PHE A 241 6.43 20.48 14.37
CA PHE A 241 7.33 21.42 15.00
C PHE A 241 6.74 22.82 15.12
N HIS A 242 7.02 23.46 16.25
CA HIS A 242 6.63 24.84 16.51
C HIS A 242 7.61 25.81 15.86
N GLY A 243 7.07 26.87 15.26
CA GLY A 243 7.88 28.00 14.78
C GLY A 243 8.09 28.02 13.28
N VAL A 244 7.01 27.83 12.52
CA VAL A 244 6.96 28.26 11.11
C VAL A 244 7.33 29.73 11.04
N ASP A 245 8.29 30.07 10.19
CA ASP A 245 8.76 31.43 10.07
C ASP A 245 7.64 32.27 9.41
N PRO A 246 7.15 33.34 10.08
CA PRO A 246 6.05 34.12 9.54
C PRO A 246 6.37 34.67 8.13
N GLY A 247 5.49 34.36 7.18
CA GLY A 247 5.64 34.78 5.78
C GLY A 247 6.58 33.91 4.94
N SER A 248 7.09 32.78 5.44
CA SER A 248 7.98 31.91 4.64
C SER A 248 7.26 31.20 3.49
N CYS A 249 6.02 30.76 3.73
CA CYS A 249 5.24 30.06 2.73
C CYS A 249 4.66 31.02 1.69
N SER A 250 4.72 30.64 0.42
CA SER A 250 4.01 31.31 -0.68
C SER A 250 3.16 30.32 -1.46
N PHE A 251 2.01 30.76 -1.95
CA PHE A 251 1.22 29.99 -2.90
C PHE A 251 1.95 29.87 -4.24
N ASP A 252 1.99 28.67 -4.80
CA ASP A 252 2.52 28.42 -6.15
C ASP A 252 1.38 28.40 -7.19
N PRO A 253 1.38 29.29 -8.20
CA PRO A 253 0.33 29.36 -9.24
C PRO A 253 0.50 28.29 -10.35
N ILE A 254 0.92 27.08 -10.00
CA ILE A 254 1.00 25.96 -10.96
C ILE A 254 -0.37 25.60 -11.55
N THR A 255 -0.35 25.00 -12.74
CA THR A 255 -1.56 24.51 -13.40
C THR A 255 -1.60 22.98 -13.37
N ILE A 256 -2.67 22.43 -12.81
CA ILE A 256 -2.98 21.01 -12.89
C ILE A 256 -4.26 20.85 -13.71
N SER A 257 -4.21 20.03 -14.76
CA SER A 257 -5.37 19.78 -15.62
C SER A 257 -6.54 19.22 -14.80
N GLY A 258 -7.75 19.76 -15.02
CA GLY A 258 -8.97 19.33 -14.33
C GLY A 258 -9.15 19.88 -12.90
N LYS A 259 -8.25 20.73 -12.40
CA LYS A 259 -8.36 21.34 -11.07
C LYS A 259 -8.17 22.86 -11.11
N ASN A 260 -8.88 23.57 -10.23
CA ASN A 260 -8.71 25.00 -10.02
C ASN A 260 -7.62 25.25 -8.97
N ASN A 261 -6.57 25.99 -9.32
CA ASN A 261 -5.61 26.44 -8.31
C ASN A 261 -6.10 27.74 -7.65
N VAL A 262 -6.31 27.71 -6.34
CA VAL A 262 -6.78 28.90 -5.60
C VAL A 262 -5.72 30.00 -5.47
N ALA A 263 -4.45 29.67 -5.72
CA ALA A 263 -3.37 30.63 -5.87
C ALA A 263 -3.56 31.59 -7.05
N SER A 264 -4.29 31.14 -8.08
CA SER A 264 -4.48 31.87 -9.33
C SER A 264 -5.74 32.76 -9.35
N LEU A 265 -6.42 32.89 -8.21
CA LEU A 265 -7.59 33.76 -8.05
C LEU A 265 -7.19 35.24 -8.02
N GLY A 266 -8.15 36.14 -8.29
CA GLY A 266 -7.92 37.57 -8.21
C GLY A 266 -7.60 38.04 -6.79
N ASN A 267 -8.20 37.39 -5.79
CA ASN A 267 -7.88 37.53 -4.37
C ASN A 267 -7.65 36.14 -3.74
N PRO A 268 -6.42 35.59 -3.82
CA PRO A 268 -6.09 34.27 -3.27
C PRO A 268 -6.31 34.20 -1.75
N PRO A 269 -6.50 33.00 -1.17
CA PRO A 269 -6.61 32.82 0.28
C PRO A 269 -5.42 33.39 1.06
N SER A 270 -5.62 33.70 2.34
CA SER A 270 -4.56 34.19 3.23
C SER A 270 -4.01 33.08 4.12
N ILE A 271 -2.69 33.09 4.31
CA ILE A 271 -1.97 32.21 5.23
C ILE A 271 -1.85 32.90 6.59
N THR A 272 -2.32 32.25 7.63
CA THR A 272 -2.13 32.66 9.03
C THR A 272 -1.14 31.72 9.69
N TYR A 273 -0.13 32.29 10.33
CA TYR A 273 0.94 31.54 10.99
C TYR A 273 0.64 31.39 12.49
N PRO A 274 1.09 30.28 13.10
CA PRO A 274 0.94 30.09 14.53
C PRO A 274 1.65 31.20 15.31
N SER A 275 0.98 31.71 16.34
CA SER A 275 1.51 32.80 17.19
C SER A 275 1.63 32.43 18.67
N ALA A 276 0.93 31.39 19.10
CA ALA A 276 1.01 30.87 20.47
C ALA A 276 2.19 29.88 20.61
N PRO A 277 2.79 29.74 21.81
CA PRO A 277 3.96 28.88 22.05
C PRO A 277 3.79 27.38 21.74
N ASP A 278 2.56 26.89 21.68
CA ASP A 278 2.22 25.48 21.43
C ASP A 278 1.34 25.30 20.17
N ASP A 279 1.21 26.34 19.34
CA ASP A 279 0.46 26.26 18.10
C ASP A 279 1.38 25.80 16.96
N HIS A 280 1.08 24.63 16.40
CA HIS A 280 1.86 23.99 15.34
C HIS A 280 1.12 24.05 14.00
N THR A 281 0.15 24.97 13.87
CA THR A 281 -0.85 24.92 12.81
C THR A 281 -0.78 26.15 11.92
N ILE A 282 -0.55 25.94 10.62
CA ILE A 282 -0.79 26.98 9.61
C ILE A 282 -2.27 26.96 9.27
N VAL A 283 -2.94 28.11 9.28
CA VAL A 283 -4.36 28.21 8.95
C VAL A 283 -4.53 29.04 7.68
N ILE A 284 -5.16 28.44 6.66
CA ILE A 284 -5.47 29.09 5.39
C ILE A 284 -6.95 29.47 5.39
N THR A 285 -7.23 30.75 5.15
CA THR A 285 -8.58 31.32 5.20
C THR A 285 -8.95 31.93 3.84
N PRO A 286 -10.16 31.68 3.31
CA PRO A 286 -10.58 32.21 2.03
C PRO A 286 -10.82 33.72 2.10
N ASN A 287 -10.49 34.43 1.03
CA ASN A 287 -10.65 35.87 0.93
C ASN A 287 -11.83 36.26 0.04
N SER A 288 -12.59 37.30 0.42
CA SER A 288 -13.67 37.83 -0.42
C SER A 288 -13.12 38.73 -1.54
N PRO A 289 -13.73 38.76 -2.75
CA PRO A 289 -14.99 38.10 -3.12
C PRO A 289 -14.83 36.65 -3.62
N ASP A 290 -13.62 36.22 -3.98
CA ASP A 290 -13.39 34.95 -4.70
C ASP A 290 -13.54 33.69 -3.84
N LYS A 291 -13.40 33.83 -2.52
CA LYS A 291 -13.41 32.76 -1.53
C LYS A 291 -12.38 31.67 -1.85
N TRP A 292 -12.83 30.48 -2.19
CA TRP A 292 -12.00 29.36 -2.64
C TRP A 292 -12.05 29.18 -4.16
N GLY A 293 -12.66 30.12 -4.90
CA GLY A 293 -12.83 30.04 -6.34
C GLY A 293 -14.15 29.38 -6.77
N PRO A 294 -14.28 29.05 -8.07
CA PRO A 294 -15.48 28.41 -8.59
C PRO A 294 -15.69 27.01 -7.97
N PRO A 295 -16.94 26.50 -7.91
CA PRO A 295 -17.22 25.14 -7.45
C PRO A 295 -16.52 24.07 -8.30
N GLY A 296 -16.14 22.95 -7.67
CA GLY A 296 -15.48 21.82 -8.32
C GLY A 296 -14.15 21.44 -7.68
N SER A 297 -13.38 20.60 -8.37
CA SER A 297 -12.06 20.19 -7.88
C SER A 297 -11.08 21.36 -7.86
N SER A 298 -10.50 21.59 -6.70
CA SER A 298 -9.60 22.70 -6.43
C SER A 298 -8.40 22.22 -5.63
N PHE A 299 -7.32 22.99 -5.64
CA PHE A 299 -6.14 22.70 -4.85
C PHE A 299 -5.38 23.99 -4.52
N PHE A 300 -4.46 23.88 -3.58
CA PHE A 300 -3.35 24.82 -3.45
C PHE A 300 -2.05 24.06 -3.25
N GLU A 301 -0.96 24.73 -3.57
CA GLU A 301 0.39 24.30 -3.24
C GLU A 301 1.12 25.44 -2.51
N LEU A 302 1.74 25.14 -1.37
CA LEU A 302 2.62 26.06 -0.67
C LEU A 302 4.08 25.67 -0.88
N VAL A 303 4.88 26.64 -1.31
CA VAL A 303 6.32 26.49 -1.53
C VAL A 303 7.11 27.44 -0.63
N GLY A 304 8.40 27.16 -0.44
CA GLY A 304 9.30 28.02 0.35
C GLY A 304 9.05 28.03 1.86
N CYS A 305 8.15 27.17 2.35
CA CYS A 305 7.84 27.08 3.77
C CYS A 305 9.07 26.71 4.61
N THR A 306 9.37 27.52 5.64
CA THR A 306 10.46 27.26 6.58
C THR A 306 9.98 27.32 8.02
N ALA A 307 10.67 26.60 8.90
CA ALA A 307 10.54 26.73 10.34
C ALA A 307 11.93 26.79 10.97
N LYS A 308 12.23 27.86 11.71
CA LYS A 308 13.58 28.17 12.20
C LYS A 308 14.64 28.19 11.08
N SER A 309 14.28 28.79 9.95
CA SER A 309 15.11 28.91 8.74
C SER A 309 15.48 27.59 8.06
N LEU A 310 14.80 26.50 8.42
CA LEU A 310 14.98 25.18 7.82
C LEU A 310 13.74 24.79 7.02
N PRO A 311 13.89 24.09 5.89
CA PRO A 311 12.79 23.81 4.99
C PRO A 311 11.84 22.75 5.57
N ILE A 312 10.54 23.02 5.56
CA ILE A 312 9.53 22.02 5.95
C ILE A 312 9.49 20.89 4.91
N GLN A 313 9.36 19.63 5.35
CA GLN A 313 9.34 18.45 4.47
C GLN A 313 10.52 18.41 3.47
N ASN A 314 11.73 18.75 3.92
CA ASN A 314 12.93 18.80 3.07
C ASN A 314 12.80 19.74 1.86
N GLY A 315 11.89 20.72 1.93
CA GLY A 315 11.63 21.69 0.88
C GLY A 315 10.61 21.22 -0.16
N ASN A 316 9.99 20.07 0.04
CA ASN A 316 8.89 19.61 -0.81
C ASN A 316 7.66 20.52 -0.64
N PRO A 317 6.90 20.77 -1.72
CA PRO A 317 5.70 21.58 -1.63
C PRO A 317 4.61 20.96 -0.76
N ILE A 318 3.88 21.80 -0.02
CA ILE A 318 2.69 21.39 0.72
C ILE A 318 1.48 21.45 -0.23
N HIS A 319 1.12 20.32 -0.81
CA HIS A 319 -0.01 20.19 -1.72
C HIS A 319 -1.27 19.70 -1.01
N TYR A 320 -2.41 20.34 -1.26
CA TYR A 320 -3.70 19.91 -0.73
C TYR A 320 -4.82 20.03 -1.76
N ASP A 321 -5.38 18.87 -2.12
CA ASP A 321 -6.55 18.74 -2.99
C ASP A 321 -7.86 18.77 -2.19
N PHE A 322 -8.87 19.48 -2.71
CA PHE A 322 -10.19 19.57 -2.13
C PHE A 322 -11.28 19.85 -3.16
N ILE A 323 -12.54 19.80 -2.71
CA ILE A 323 -13.73 20.15 -3.51
C ILE A 323 -14.32 21.44 -2.93
N THR A 324 -14.45 22.46 -3.77
CA THR A 324 -15.19 23.67 -3.45
C THR A 324 -16.67 23.44 -3.72
N SER A 325 -17.51 23.59 -2.69
CA SER A 325 -18.96 23.47 -2.84
C SER A 325 -19.65 24.69 -2.24
N SER A 326 -20.54 25.32 -3.02
CA SER A 326 -21.31 26.49 -2.60
C SER A 326 -22.77 26.17 -2.26
N ASN A 327 -23.24 24.98 -2.64
CA ASN A 327 -24.62 24.55 -2.45
C ASN A 327 -24.62 23.15 -1.83
N ILE A 328 -25.07 23.07 -0.58
CA ILE A 328 -25.09 21.83 0.19
C ILE A 328 -26.51 21.47 0.64
N ARG A 329 -26.79 20.18 0.76
CA ARG A 329 -27.97 19.64 1.43
C ARG A 329 -27.54 18.72 2.56
N LEU A 330 -28.04 18.98 3.76
CA LEU A 330 -27.77 18.17 4.93
C LEU A 330 -28.89 17.14 5.13
N VAL A 331 -28.52 15.88 5.30
CA VAL A 331 -29.42 14.76 5.56
C VAL A 331 -29.09 14.17 6.93
N ASP A 332 -30.10 14.07 7.78
CA ASP A 332 -30.02 13.46 9.11
C ASP A 332 -31.30 12.65 9.36
N GLU A 333 -31.17 11.33 9.47
CA GLU A 333 -32.30 10.41 9.66
C GLU A 333 -33.13 10.74 10.91
N SER A 334 -32.46 11.13 12.00
CA SER A 334 -33.07 11.31 13.31
C SER A 334 -33.68 12.69 13.51
N ASN A 335 -33.03 13.71 12.93
CA ASN A 335 -33.40 15.12 13.12
C ASN A 335 -34.09 15.74 11.90
N GLY A 336 -34.14 15.03 10.76
CA GLY A 336 -34.64 15.54 9.50
C GLY A 336 -36.14 15.38 9.25
N ILE A 337 -36.62 16.16 8.29
CA ILE A 337 -37.97 16.07 7.72
C ILE A 337 -37.92 16.27 6.21
N ASP A 338 -38.67 15.46 5.46
CA ASP A 338 -38.68 15.47 3.98
C ASP A 338 -39.65 16.50 3.38
N ASP A 339 -39.62 17.72 3.91
CA ASP A 339 -40.39 18.84 3.36
C ASP A 339 -39.67 19.47 2.14
N PRO A 340 -40.39 20.11 1.20
CA PRO A 340 -39.76 20.89 0.13
C PRO A 340 -38.81 21.96 0.68
N GLY A 341 -37.60 22.06 0.14
CA GLY A 341 -36.57 22.99 0.59
C GLY A 341 -35.79 22.57 1.85
N CYS A 342 -35.92 21.31 2.30
CA CYS A 342 -35.14 20.80 3.42
C CYS A 342 -33.63 20.80 3.17
N GLY A 343 -32.83 20.63 4.22
CA GLY A 343 -31.39 20.37 4.12
C GLY A 343 -30.53 21.62 3.99
N THR A 344 -31.07 22.83 4.16
CA THR A 344 -30.30 24.08 4.02
C THR A 344 -29.41 24.40 5.22
N GLY A 345 -29.51 23.62 6.31
CA GLY A 345 -28.80 23.86 7.57
C GLY A 345 -29.42 24.93 8.47
N PHE A 346 -30.56 25.51 8.09
CA PHE A 346 -31.23 26.56 8.87
C PHE A 346 -32.74 26.33 8.99
N GLY A 347 -33.32 26.77 10.11
CA GLY A 347 -34.77 26.73 10.33
C GLY A 347 -35.32 25.34 10.65
N PRO A 348 -36.66 25.17 10.60
CA PRO A 348 -37.33 23.93 11.03
C PRO A 348 -37.09 22.74 10.09
N SER A 349 -36.65 22.97 8.86
CA SER A 349 -36.28 21.94 7.87
C SER A 349 -34.77 21.99 7.58
N ALA A 350 -33.97 22.28 8.61
CA ALA A 350 -32.51 22.37 8.48
C ALA A 350 -31.89 21.10 7.87
N PHE A 351 -32.51 19.94 8.08
CA PHE A 351 -32.08 18.65 7.56
C PHE A 351 -33.23 17.96 6.79
N CYS A 352 -32.89 17.32 5.67
CA CYS A 352 -33.76 16.30 5.08
C CYS A 352 -33.65 14.99 5.88
N ARG A 353 -34.69 14.16 5.88
CA ARG A 353 -34.66 12.86 6.57
C ARG A 353 -34.08 11.77 5.69
N SER A 354 -34.47 11.72 4.42
CA SER A 354 -34.01 10.71 3.46
C SER A 354 -32.92 11.25 2.52
N ILE A 355 -32.06 10.35 2.05
CA ILE A 355 -31.00 10.69 1.10
C ILE A 355 -31.63 11.06 -0.25
N GLU A 356 -32.64 10.32 -0.68
CA GLU A 356 -33.38 10.58 -1.92
C GLU A 356 -33.96 11.99 -1.94
N LYS A 357 -34.51 12.44 -0.80
CA LYS A 357 -35.02 13.81 -0.68
C LYS A 357 -33.89 14.84 -0.73
N GLY A 358 -32.78 14.61 -0.04
CA GLY A 358 -31.60 15.48 -0.10
C GLY A 358 -31.08 15.66 -1.54
N VAL A 359 -31.01 14.56 -2.30
CA VAL A 359 -30.64 14.58 -3.73
C VAL A 359 -31.65 15.37 -4.55
N GLN A 360 -32.95 15.12 -4.36
CA GLN A 360 -34.01 15.85 -5.06
C GLN A 360 -33.91 17.37 -4.84
N GLU A 361 -33.68 17.81 -3.60
CA GLU A 361 -33.53 19.22 -3.26
C GLU A 361 -32.23 19.84 -3.79
N CYS A 362 -31.19 19.03 -3.94
CA CYS A 362 -29.94 19.43 -4.59
C CYS A 362 -30.14 19.62 -6.10
N ASP A 363 -30.72 18.63 -6.79
CA ASP A 363 -30.97 18.67 -8.24
C ASP A 363 -31.92 19.82 -8.61
N SER A 364 -32.91 20.11 -7.75
CA SER A 364 -33.84 21.23 -7.92
C SER A 364 -33.16 22.60 -7.96
N SER A 365 -31.91 22.72 -7.48
CA SER A 365 -31.14 23.96 -7.55
C SER A 365 -30.61 24.30 -8.95
N GLY A 366 -30.50 23.30 -9.85
CA GLY A 366 -29.92 23.47 -11.19
C GLY A 366 -28.43 23.83 -11.20
N SER A 367 -27.72 23.65 -10.08
CA SER A 367 -26.29 23.98 -9.91
C SER A 367 -25.53 22.80 -9.31
N ILE A 368 -24.20 22.83 -9.36
CA ILE A 368 -23.35 21.84 -8.67
C ILE A 368 -23.72 21.85 -7.19
N CYS A 369 -24.10 20.68 -6.66
CA CYS A 369 -24.61 20.53 -5.31
C CYS A 369 -23.98 19.32 -4.61
N SER A 370 -23.88 19.38 -3.29
CA SER A 370 -23.34 18.28 -2.47
C SER A 370 -24.33 17.92 -1.37
N VAL A 371 -24.72 16.65 -1.29
CA VAL A 371 -25.52 16.13 -0.19
C VAL A 371 -24.58 15.53 0.85
N PHE A 372 -24.62 16.06 2.06
CA PHE A 372 -23.90 15.53 3.21
C PHE A 372 -24.87 14.74 4.08
N VAL A 373 -24.47 13.53 4.43
CA VAL A 373 -25.32 12.58 5.13
C VAL A 373 -24.67 12.25 6.47
N SER A 374 -25.41 12.46 7.56
CA SER A 374 -24.91 12.13 8.89
C SER A 374 -24.77 10.62 9.09
N GLU A 375 -24.10 10.23 10.15
CA GLU A 375 -24.17 8.89 10.71
C GLU A 375 -25.62 8.47 10.92
N GLY A 376 -25.90 7.17 10.75
CA GLY A 376 -27.25 6.64 10.73
C GLY A 376 -27.38 5.42 9.81
N SER A 377 -28.57 4.83 9.79
CA SER A 377 -28.85 3.63 8.97
C SER A 377 -30.05 3.89 8.08
N TYR A 378 -29.78 4.39 6.89
CA TYR A 378 -30.76 4.80 5.92
C TYR A 378 -31.24 3.59 5.10
N THR A 379 -32.54 3.31 5.13
CA THR A 379 -33.18 2.34 4.24
C THR A 379 -33.90 3.10 3.13
N PRO A 380 -33.35 3.15 1.90
CA PRO A 380 -33.99 3.86 0.81
C PRO A 380 -35.34 3.23 0.45
N ILE A 381 -36.35 4.06 0.19
CA ILE A 381 -37.65 3.61 -0.31
C ILE A 381 -37.62 3.43 -1.84
N SER A 382 -36.63 4.03 -2.48
CA SER A 382 -36.30 3.89 -3.89
C SER A 382 -34.80 4.00 -4.08
N GLN A 383 -34.29 3.58 -5.23
CA GLN A 383 -32.91 3.80 -5.63
C GLN A 383 -32.49 5.26 -5.47
N ILE A 384 -31.33 5.50 -4.85
CA ILE A 384 -30.73 6.82 -4.77
C ILE A 384 -30.15 7.15 -6.15
N PHE A 385 -30.87 7.98 -6.91
CA PHE A 385 -30.54 8.28 -8.30
C PHE A 385 -29.75 9.58 -8.46
N LEU A 386 -28.55 9.48 -9.02
CA LEU A 386 -27.68 10.62 -9.34
C LEU A 386 -27.62 10.84 -10.86
N GLY A 387 -28.56 11.63 -11.37
CA GLY A 387 -28.66 11.95 -12.80
C GLY A 387 -28.03 13.29 -13.23
N GLY A 388 -27.78 14.17 -12.26
CA GLY A 388 -27.30 15.54 -12.48
C GLY A 388 -25.81 15.73 -12.21
N THR A 389 -25.49 16.80 -11.45
CA THR A 389 -24.13 17.14 -10.99
C THR A 389 -24.01 17.05 -9.46
N THR A 390 -24.92 16.30 -8.84
CA THR A 390 -25.03 16.16 -7.39
C THR A 390 -24.09 15.08 -6.87
N SER A 391 -23.26 15.46 -5.90
CA SER A 391 -22.35 14.55 -5.19
C SER A 391 -22.93 14.12 -3.83
N LEU A 392 -22.60 12.92 -3.37
CA LEU A 392 -22.98 12.35 -2.08
C LEU A 392 -21.74 12.14 -1.21
N PHE A 393 -21.84 12.57 0.05
CA PHE A 393 -20.80 12.37 1.05
C PHE A 393 -21.41 11.89 2.36
N GLY A 394 -20.96 10.74 2.86
CA GLY A 394 -21.26 10.22 4.19
C GLY A 394 -20.18 10.58 5.20
N GLY A 395 -20.35 10.14 6.44
CA GLY A 395 -19.32 10.24 7.46
C GLY A 395 -19.46 11.43 8.41
N PHE A 396 -20.60 12.11 8.47
CA PHE A 396 -20.75 13.31 9.30
C PHE A 396 -21.43 13.02 10.64
N ALA A 397 -21.07 13.73 11.71
CA ALA A 397 -21.77 13.62 12.98
C ALA A 397 -23.24 14.08 12.86
N SER A 398 -24.15 13.42 13.59
CA SER A 398 -25.56 13.85 13.64
C SER A 398 -25.70 15.29 14.13
N GLY A 399 -26.59 16.05 13.49
CA GLY A 399 -26.79 17.48 13.75
C GLY A 399 -25.70 18.41 13.16
N PHE A 400 -24.66 17.88 12.51
CA PHE A 400 -23.61 18.65 11.82
C PHE A 400 -22.99 19.79 12.66
N PRO A 401 -22.39 19.47 13.84
CA PRO A 401 -21.69 20.48 14.65
C PRO A 401 -20.53 21.14 13.89
N ASP A 402 -19.93 20.40 12.94
CA ASP A 402 -18.96 20.84 11.96
C ASP A 402 -19.14 20.04 10.65
N LEU A 403 -18.23 20.24 9.68
CA LEU A 403 -18.23 19.57 8.38
C LEU A 403 -17.01 18.64 8.21
N ASP A 404 -16.50 18.11 9.31
CA ASP A 404 -15.39 17.16 9.32
C ASP A 404 -15.94 15.73 9.18
N SER A 405 -16.14 15.30 7.93
CA SER A 405 -16.47 13.90 7.64
C SER A 405 -15.34 12.97 8.09
N ASP A 406 -15.71 11.99 8.90
CA ASP A 406 -14.90 10.85 9.30
C ASP A 406 -15.77 9.58 9.28
N PRO A 407 -15.80 8.84 8.15
CA PRO A 407 -16.58 7.61 8.02
C PRO A 407 -16.17 6.50 9.01
N SER A 408 -15.01 6.60 9.66
CA SER A 408 -14.57 5.63 10.67
C SER A 408 -15.20 5.89 12.04
N ILE A 409 -15.45 7.15 12.38
CA ILE A 409 -16.05 7.56 13.65
C ILE A 409 -17.58 7.71 13.51
N HIS A 410 -18.04 8.22 12.37
CA HIS A 410 -19.44 8.58 12.10
C HIS A 410 -20.00 7.78 10.91
N PRO A 411 -20.17 6.46 11.02
CA PRO A 411 -20.53 5.61 9.89
C PRO A 411 -21.93 5.95 9.34
N THR A 412 -22.00 6.27 8.04
CA THR A 412 -23.26 6.41 7.30
C THR A 412 -23.57 5.11 6.57
N ARG A 413 -24.61 4.40 7.00
CA ARG A 413 -25.00 3.10 6.44
C ARG A 413 -26.21 3.21 5.53
N ILE A 414 -26.13 2.64 4.33
CA ILE A 414 -27.24 2.48 3.40
C ILE A 414 -27.64 1.00 3.37
N VAL A 415 -28.93 0.71 3.51
CA VAL A 415 -29.47 -0.64 3.61
C VAL A 415 -30.47 -0.89 2.49
N ASP A 416 -30.07 -1.66 1.50
CA ASP A 416 -30.97 -2.12 0.44
C ASP A 416 -31.63 -3.45 0.85
N ASP A 417 -32.74 -3.40 1.59
CA ASP A 417 -33.52 -4.58 2.02
C ASP A 417 -34.99 -4.55 1.57
N THR A 418 -35.51 -3.38 1.18
CA THR A 418 -36.92 -3.15 0.81
C THR A 418 -37.19 -3.17 -0.70
N LEU A 419 -36.16 -3.10 -1.55
CA LEU A 419 -36.31 -3.08 -3.01
C LEU A 419 -36.69 -4.49 -3.51
N SER A 420 -38.00 -4.79 -3.54
CA SER A 420 -38.53 -6.13 -3.85
C SER A 420 -38.89 -6.37 -5.33
N SER A 421 -38.76 -5.35 -6.19
CA SER A 421 -39.13 -5.43 -7.62
C SER A 421 -37.93 -5.35 -8.60
N CYS A 422 -36.70 -5.48 -8.09
CA CYS A 422 -35.46 -5.44 -8.87
C CYS A 422 -34.76 -6.81 -8.88
N GLY A 423 -33.62 -6.88 -9.56
CA GLY A 423 -32.67 -7.99 -9.45
C GLY A 423 -33.05 -9.25 -10.21
N THR A 424 -33.89 -9.13 -11.24
CA THR A 424 -34.41 -10.26 -12.02
C THR A 424 -33.61 -10.57 -13.29
N SER A 425 -32.78 -9.62 -13.74
CA SER A 425 -31.97 -9.77 -14.97
C SER A 425 -30.80 -8.79 -14.95
N PHE A 426 -29.85 -8.99 -15.88
CA PHE A 426 -28.73 -8.07 -16.07
C PHE A 426 -29.15 -6.62 -16.39
N ALA A 427 -30.29 -6.43 -17.05
CA ALA A 427 -30.83 -5.10 -17.34
C ALA A 427 -31.55 -4.45 -16.14
N ASN A 428 -31.79 -5.20 -15.06
CA ASN A 428 -32.56 -4.77 -13.89
C ASN A 428 -31.86 -5.22 -12.61
N PHE A 429 -30.68 -4.66 -12.31
CA PHE A 429 -30.00 -4.87 -11.04
C PHE A 429 -30.76 -4.22 -9.89
N CYS A 430 -30.78 -4.88 -8.73
CA CYS A 430 -30.98 -4.15 -7.49
C CYS A 430 -29.72 -3.35 -7.21
N ASN A 431 -29.86 -2.04 -7.03
CA ASN A 431 -28.76 -1.20 -6.62
C ASN A 431 -29.23 -0.11 -5.65
N ALA A 432 -28.40 0.17 -4.65
CA ALA A 432 -28.68 1.19 -3.65
C ALA A 432 -28.49 2.59 -4.24
N ILE A 433 -27.40 2.76 -5.01
CA ILE A 433 -27.04 4.01 -5.68
C ILE A 433 -26.90 3.75 -7.18
N LEU A 434 -27.61 4.53 -8.00
CA LEU A 434 -27.44 4.57 -9.45
C LEU A 434 -26.91 5.94 -9.89
N ILE A 435 -25.77 5.92 -10.55
CA ILE A 435 -25.17 7.07 -11.22
C ILE A 435 -25.46 6.92 -12.72
N SER A 436 -26.19 7.88 -13.29
CA SER A 436 -26.46 7.91 -14.73
C SER A 436 -26.50 9.35 -15.20
N THR A 437 -25.33 9.92 -15.48
CA THR A 437 -25.19 11.35 -15.80
C THR A 437 -24.33 11.56 -17.05
N THR A 438 -24.77 12.51 -17.88
CA THR A 438 -23.98 13.10 -18.97
C THR A 438 -23.78 14.61 -18.76
N SER A 439 -24.05 15.08 -17.54
CA SER A 439 -24.09 16.51 -17.19
C SER A 439 -22.71 17.09 -16.83
N LEU A 440 -21.66 16.26 -16.76
CA LEU A 440 -20.30 16.68 -16.37
C LEU A 440 -19.55 17.31 -17.55
N SER A 441 -20.06 18.46 -17.99
CA SER A 441 -19.64 19.18 -19.21
C SER A 441 -18.34 19.98 -19.08
N SER A 442 -17.64 19.93 -17.94
CA SER A 442 -16.35 20.59 -17.71
C SER A 442 -15.38 19.64 -17.01
N PRO A 443 -14.07 19.65 -17.33
CA PRO A 443 -13.05 18.86 -16.63
C PRO A 443 -12.95 19.12 -15.12
N THR A 444 -13.49 20.23 -14.63
CA THR A 444 -13.48 20.60 -13.21
C THR A 444 -14.76 20.19 -12.46
N THR A 445 -15.78 19.73 -13.17
CA THR A 445 -17.09 19.38 -12.60
C THR A 445 -17.17 17.88 -12.37
N ASN A 446 -16.92 17.46 -11.14
CA ASN A 446 -16.92 16.05 -10.77
C ASN A 446 -18.16 15.68 -9.97
N LEU A 447 -18.62 14.44 -10.15
CA LEU A 447 -19.63 13.81 -9.31
C LEU A 447 -18.93 12.83 -8.38
N SER A 448 -19.21 12.88 -7.09
CA SER A 448 -18.55 12.04 -6.09
C SER A 448 -19.55 11.26 -5.25
N VAL A 449 -19.23 10.00 -4.93
CA VAL A 449 -19.91 9.19 -3.91
C VAL A 449 -18.84 8.71 -2.94
N ILE A 450 -18.87 9.25 -1.72
CA ILE A 450 -17.78 9.08 -0.76
C ILE A 450 -18.25 8.73 0.65
N GLY A 451 -17.59 7.75 1.29
CA GLY A 451 -17.70 7.54 2.74
C GLY A 451 -18.92 6.75 3.21
N PHE A 452 -19.52 5.92 2.36
CA PHE A 452 -20.71 5.13 2.72
C PHE A 452 -20.38 3.67 3.03
N GLN A 453 -21.09 3.09 3.99
CA GLN A 453 -21.21 1.65 4.19
C GLN A 453 -22.50 1.16 3.54
N ILE A 454 -22.42 0.34 2.51
CA ILE A 454 -23.57 -0.06 1.69
C ILE A 454 -23.80 -1.56 1.82
N GLN A 455 -24.92 -1.92 2.42
CA GLN A 455 -25.43 -3.29 2.35
C GLN A 455 -26.18 -3.46 1.03
N MET A 456 -25.69 -4.37 0.19
CA MET A 456 -26.37 -4.72 -1.06
C MET A 456 -27.70 -5.45 -0.80
N ASN A 457 -28.58 -5.46 -1.80
CA ASN A 457 -29.76 -6.30 -1.78
C ASN A 457 -29.38 -7.79 -1.63
N LEU A 458 -29.91 -8.42 -0.57
CA LEU A 458 -29.55 -9.79 -0.21
C LEU A 458 -30.39 -10.85 -0.93
N ILE A 459 -31.50 -10.45 -1.59
CA ILE A 459 -32.48 -11.35 -2.19
C ILE A 459 -32.29 -11.41 -3.71
N GLY A 460 -32.03 -10.27 -4.36
CA GLY A 460 -31.88 -10.17 -5.80
C GLY A 460 -30.84 -11.14 -6.37
N ASP A 461 -31.16 -11.70 -7.54
CA ASP A 461 -30.24 -12.53 -8.33
C ASP A 461 -29.17 -11.66 -8.99
N TYR A 462 -29.56 -10.45 -9.39
CA TYR A 462 -28.69 -9.40 -9.89
C TYR A 462 -28.68 -8.26 -8.89
N SER A 463 -27.56 -8.09 -8.17
CA SER A 463 -27.47 -7.13 -7.07
C SER A 463 -26.12 -6.43 -7.08
N THR A 464 -26.14 -5.13 -6.84
CA THR A 464 -24.95 -4.30 -6.68
C THR A 464 -25.13 -3.20 -5.64
N GLY A 465 -24.06 -2.72 -5.03
CA GLY A 465 -24.16 -1.58 -4.11
C GLY A 465 -24.29 -0.28 -4.90
N ILE A 466 -23.37 -0.08 -5.85
CA ILE A 466 -23.28 1.12 -6.67
C ILE A 466 -23.26 0.68 -8.13
N GLN A 467 -24.09 1.32 -8.96
CA GLN A 467 -24.05 1.16 -10.41
C GLN A 467 -23.74 2.49 -11.09
N VAL A 468 -22.80 2.50 -12.03
CA VAL A 468 -22.60 3.59 -13.00
C VAL A 468 -23.11 3.11 -14.35
N LEU A 469 -24.08 3.81 -14.93
CA LEU A 469 -24.77 3.35 -16.13
C LEU A 469 -24.88 4.47 -17.17
N ASN A 470 -24.50 4.17 -18.41
CA ASN A 470 -24.69 5.06 -19.57
C ASN A 470 -24.10 6.49 -19.38
N SER A 471 -23.04 6.62 -18.58
CA SER A 471 -22.41 7.90 -18.27
C SER A 471 -21.24 8.18 -19.22
N ARG A 472 -21.52 8.21 -20.52
CA ARG A 472 -20.51 8.34 -21.58
C ARG A 472 -20.11 9.80 -21.80
N THR A 473 -18.91 10.03 -22.35
CA THR A 473 -18.42 11.33 -22.85
C THR A 473 -18.30 12.47 -21.84
N ASN A 474 -18.36 12.16 -20.54
CA ASN A 474 -18.21 13.17 -19.47
C ASN A 474 -16.81 13.79 -19.48
N LEU A 475 -16.71 15.12 -19.60
CA LEU A 475 -15.42 15.81 -19.51
C LEU A 475 -14.90 15.81 -18.07
N GLY A 476 -15.79 15.94 -17.09
CA GLY A 476 -15.50 15.73 -15.67
C GLY A 476 -15.57 14.26 -15.26
N GLN A 477 -15.11 13.98 -14.05
CA GLN A 477 -14.95 12.63 -13.51
C GLN A 477 -16.12 12.20 -12.62
N ILE A 478 -16.46 10.91 -12.69
CA ILE A 478 -17.24 10.23 -11.65
C ILE A 478 -16.24 9.61 -10.67
N ILE A 479 -16.31 9.98 -9.39
CA ILE A 479 -15.36 9.56 -8.35
C ILE A 479 -16.11 8.74 -7.31
N ILE A 480 -15.73 7.48 -7.14
CA ILE A 480 -16.26 6.59 -6.11
C ILE A 480 -15.11 6.31 -5.15
N SER A 481 -15.21 6.76 -3.91
CA SER A 481 -14.08 6.65 -2.99
C SER A 481 -14.46 6.42 -1.52
N LYS A 482 -13.63 5.68 -0.78
CA LYS A 482 -13.85 5.43 0.67
C LYS A 482 -15.20 4.80 1.01
N ASN A 483 -15.79 4.06 0.07
CA ASN A 483 -17.01 3.31 0.31
C ASN A 483 -16.68 1.86 0.68
N MET A 484 -17.50 1.28 1.54
CA MET A 484 -17.48 -0.14 1.86
C MET A 484 -18.79 -0.75 1.37
N VAL A 485 -18.72 -1.62 0.36
CA VAL A 485 -19.88 -2.36 -0.15
C VAL A 485 -19.75 -3.81 0.29
N PHE A 486 -20.80 -4.35 0.90
CA PHE A 486 -20.81 -5.75 1.35
C PHE A 486 -22.09 -6.47 0.90
N GLY A 487 -21.90 -7.55 0.15
CA GLY A 487 -22.94 -8.52 -0.17
C GLY A 487 -23.13 -9.58 0.92
N ASN A 488 -24.14 -10.45 0.73
CA ASN A 488 -24.40 -11.57 1.64
C ASN A 488 -23.24 -12.58 1.62
N GLU A 489 -22.78 -13.08 2.75
CA GLU A 489 -21.76 -14.14 2.80
C GLU A 489 -22.34 -15.55 2.84
N THR A 490 -23.64 -15.67 3.09
CA THR A 490 -24.32 -16.96 3.16
C THR A 490 -24.38 -17.60 1.78
N ASN A 491 -23.88 -18.82 1.69
CA ASN A 491 -23.95 -19.60 0.45
C ASN A 491 -25.41 -19.85 0.05
N SER A 492 -25.75 -19.52 -1.20
CA SER A 492 -27.02 -19.89 -1.83
C SER A 492 -26.80 -20.35 -3.27
N ASN A 493 -27.71 -21.16 -3.80
CA ASN A 493 -27.61 -21.63 -5.18
C ASN A 493 -28.59 -20.84 -6.06
N GLY A 494 -28.17 -20.50 -7.28
CA GLY A 494 -29.00 -19.80 -8.25
C GLY A 494 -28.18 -19.12 -9.34
N PHE A 495 -28.85 -18.71 -10.42
CA PHE A 495 -28.24 -17.95 -11.50
C PHE A 495 -28.28 -16.45 -11.22
N GLY A 496 -27.24 -15.73 -11.59
CA GLY A 496 -27.18 -14.27 -11.41
C GLY A 496 -25.78 -13.74 -11.13
N ILE A 497 -25.70 -12.44 -10.85
CA ILE A 497 -24.47 -11.69 -10.59
C ILE A 497 -24.64 -10.85 -9.34
N ARG A 498 -23.78 -11.06 -8.36
CA ARG A 498 -23.69 -10.20 -7.18
C ARG A 498 -22.35 -9.48 -7.19
N THR A 499 -22.37 -8.19 -7.46
CA THR A 499 -21.16 -7.39 -7.59
C THR A 499 -21.14 -6.16 -6.69
N GLY A 500 -20.04 -5.86 -6.00
CA GLY A 500 -19.97 -4.66 -5.15
C GLY A 500 -20.18 -3.36 -5.94
N LEU A 501 -19.53 -3.26 -7.10
CA LEU A 501 -19.62 -2.13 -8.02
C LEU A 501 -19.82 -2.62 -9.45
N LEU A 502 -20.75 -2.00 -10.16
CA LEU A 502 -21.03 -2.28 -11.57
C LEU A 502 -20.84 -0.99 -12.40
N ILE A 503 -19.94 -1.01 -13.39
CA ILE A 503 -19.74 0.11 -14.34
C ILE A 503 -20.11 -0.36 -15.73
N ASN A 504 -21.19 0.19 -16.28
CA ASN A 504 -21.73 -0.20 -17.58
C ASN A 504 -21.79 1.00 -18.51
N GLN A 505 -21.19 0.84 -19.69
CA GLN A 505 -21.21 1.83 -20.75
C GLN A 505 -20.93 3.24 -20.22
N SER A 506 -19.80 3.42 -19.52
CA SER A 506 -19.49 4.70 -18.82
C SER A 506 -18.00 5.03 -18.86
N ASP A 507 -17.67 6.26 -19.23
CA ASP A 507 -16.27 6.72 -19.36
C ASP A 507 -15.86 7.63 -18.18
N ASN A 508 -14.56 7.85 -17.99
CA ASN A 508 -13.99 8.81 -17.03
C ASN A 508 -14.37 8.56 -15.55
N VAL A 509 -14.29 7.30 -15.12
CA VAL A 509 -14.65 6.86 -13.77
C VAL A 509 -13.38 6.56 -12.96
N VAL A 510 -13.26 7.12 -11.76
CA VAL A 510 -12.19 6.84 -10.81
C VAL A 510 -12.78 6.15 -9.59
N VAL A 511 -12.31 4.93 -9.33
CA VAL A 511 -12.68 4.10 -8.19
C VAL A 511 -11.45 3.97 -7.32
N THR A 512 -11.45 4.58 -6.14
CA THR A 512 -10.26 4.56 -5.28
C THR A 512 -10.53 4.51 -3.79
N GLU A 513 -9.71 3.78 -3.03
CA GLU A 513 -9.85 3.66 -1.56
C GLU A 513 -11.17 3.01 -1.13
N ASN A 514 -11.79 2.18 -1.98
CA ASN A 514 -13.01 1.45 -1.63
C ASN A 514 -12.69 0.02 -1.18
N TRP A 515 -13.60 -0.54 -0.37
CA TRP A 515 -13.68 -1.98 -0.16
C TRP A 515 -14.96 -2.50 -0.80
N LEU A 516 -14.82 -3.22 -1.90
CA LEU A 516 -15.92 -3.70 -2.73
C LEU A 516 -15.99 -5.22 -2.66
N ARG A 517 -16.95 -5.72 -1.88
CA ARG A 517 -17.19 -7.14 -1.71
C ARG A 517 -18.48 -7.52 -2.42
N GLY A 518 -18.37 -8.45 -3.36
CA GLY A 518 -19.53 -9.10 -3.96
C GLY A 518 -20.38 -9.83 -2.92
N GLY A 519 -21.44 -10.49 -3.38
CA GLY A 519 -22.24 -11.38 -2.53
C GLY A 519 -21.98 -12.84 -2.88
N SER A 520 -21.89 -13.70 -1.87
CA SER A 520 -22.04 -15.14 -2.03
C SER A 520 -23.41 -15.45 -2.60
N GLY A 521 -23.47 -16.53 -3.38
CA GLY A 521 -24.71 -17.26 -3.53
C GLY A 521 -25.48 -17.10 -4.85
N ARG A 522 -24.80 -16.77 -5.94
CA ARG A 522 -25.27 -16.86 -7.33
C ARG A 522 -24.14 -17.37 -8.22
N SER A 523 -24.38 -17.55 -9.52
CA SER A 523 -23.34 -18.01 -10.47
C SER A 523 -22.09 -17.12 -10.48
N HIS A 524 -22.22 -15.82 -10.21
CA HIS A 524 -21.07 -14.91 -10.20
C HIS A 524 -21.04 -14.06 -8.93
N SER A 525 -19.87 -14.04 -8.27
CA SER A 525 -19.61 -13.24 -7.08
C SER A 525 -18.39 -12.36 -7.30
N ILE A 526 -18.59 -11.04 -7.39
CA ILE A 526 -17.61 -10.15 -8.02
C ILE A 526 -17.34 -8.92 -7.15
N GLY A 527 -16.08 -8.55 -6.90
CA GLY A 527 -15.77 -7.30 -6.20
C GLY A 527 -16.22 -6.08 -7.02
N ALA A 528 -15.69 -5.95 -8.23
CA ALA A 528 -16.10 -4.95 -9.22
C ALA A 528 -16.25 -5.56 -10.62
N MET A 529 -17.27 -5.13 -11.36
CA MET A 529 -17.57 -5.56 -12.71
C MET A 529 -17.57 -4.36 -13.66
N LEU A 530 -16.84 -4.48 -14.77
CA LEU A 530 -16.77 -3.47 -15.83
C LEU A 530 -17.36 -4.05 -17.11
N GLU A 531 -18.42 -3.42 -17.63
CA GLU A 531 -19.10 -3.78 -18.87
C GLU A 531 -19.13 -2.60 -19.86
N GLY A 532 -18.06 -2.44 -20.64
CA GLY A 532 -17.86 -1.34 -21.60
C GLY A 532 -17.93 0.09 -21.02
N ALA A 533 -17.54 1.15 -21.71
CA ALA A 533 -16.22 1.33 -22.30
C ALA A 533 -15.52 2.47 -21.51
N GLY A 534 -14.20 2.51 -21.55
CA GLY A 534 -13.40 3.68 -21.20
C GLY A 534 -12.46 3.99 -22.36
N ALA A 535 -12.37 5.25 -22.79
CA ALA A 535 -11.42 5.65 -23.82
C ALA A 535 -10.07 6.03 -23.21
N ILE A 536 -8.97 6.01 -23.99
CA ILE A 536 -7.65 6.49 -23.53
C ILE A 536 -7.74 7.91 -22.93
N SER A 537 -8.58 8.78 -23.52
CA SER A 537 -8.80 10.15 -23.06
C SER A 537 -9.70 10.27 -21.83
N GLN A 538 -10.50 9.25 -21.53
CA GLN A 538 -11.52 9.22 -20.48
C GLN A 538 -11.51 7.84 -19.81
N PRO A 539 -10.42 7.49 -19.11
CA PRO A 539 -10.19 6.13 -18.64
C PRO A 539 -11.12 5.73 -17.49
N ILE A 540 -11.23 4.42 -17.27
CA ILE A 540 -11.76 3.85 -16.02
C ILE A 540 -10.54 3.44 -15.18
N ILE A 541 -10.42 4.00 -13.99
CA ILE A 541 -9.28 3.79 -13.09
C ILE A 541 -9.77 3.10 -11.83
N LEU A 542 -9.18 1.95 -11.50
CA LEU A 542 -9.34 1.27 -10.22
C LEU A 542 -8.00 1.33 -9.51
N SER A 543 -7.89 2.15 -8.46
CA SER A 543 -6.64 2.33 -7.71
C SER A 543 -6.81 2.30 -6.20
N ARG A 544 -5.95 1.58 -5.47
CA ARG A 544 -6.01 1.51 -3.99
C ARG A 544 -7.32 0.95 -3.44
N ASN A 545 -7.94 -0.01 -4.13
CA ASN A 545 -9.16 -0.67 -3.65
C ASN A 545 -8.85 -2.06 -3.07
N ILE A 546 -9.72 -2.51 -2.17
CA ILE A 546 -9.85 -3.92 -1.82
C ILE A 546 -11.03 -4.48 -2.62
N LEU A 547 -10.75 -5.42 -3.52
CA LEU A 547 -11.75 -5.98 -4.44
C LEU A 547 -11.92 -7.48 -4.17
N ASP A 548 -13.10 -7.88 -3.69
CA ASP A 548 -13.33 -9.26 -3.26
C ASP A 548 -14.54 -9.88 -3.94
N GLY A 549 -14.30 -10.98 -4.66
CA GLY A 549 -15.36 -11.96 -4.87
C GLY A 549 -15.56 -12.79 -3.61
N LEU A 550 -16.74 -13.40 -3.41
CA LEU A 550 -16.97 -14.33 -2.32
C LEU A 550 -17.09 -15.76 -2.83
N VAL A 551 -18.27 -16.37 -2.68
CA VAL A 551 -18.48 -17.78 -3.02
C VAL A 551 -19.40 -17.90 -4.22
N SER A 552 -18.89 -18.57 -5.27
CA SER A 552 -19.68 -19.14 -6.36
C SER A 552 -19.40 -20.64 -6.46
N ILE A 553 -20.44 -21.46 -6.25
CA ILE A 553 -20.36 -22.92 -6.33
C ILE A 553 -21.05 -23.49 -7.57
N GLU A 554 -21.51 -22.62 -8.49
CA GLU A 554 -22.10 -23.06 -9.75
C GLU A 554 -20.98 -23.56 -10.69
N PRO A 555 -21.10 -24.75 -11.31
CA PRO A 555 -20.08 -25.30 -12.20
C PRO A 555 -19.66 -24.39 -13.36
N ALA A 556 -20.61 -23.63 -13.90
CA ALA A 556 -20.38 -22.66 -14.97
C ALA A 556 -20.09 -21.25 -14.45
N GLY A 557 -20.11 -21.06 -13.13
CA GLY A 557 -19.89 -19.78 -12.45
C GLY A 557 -18.47 -19.60 -11.96
N PHE A 558 -18.19 -18.40 -11.45
CA PHE A 558 -16.91 -18.08 -10.82
C PHE A 558 -17.04 -16.98 -9.77
N SER A 559 -16.05 -16.91 -8.89
CA SER A 559 -15.81 -15.76 -8.03
C SER A 559 -14.62 -14.97 -8.56
N ALA A 560 -14.69 -13.64 -8.55
CA ALA A 560 -13.58 -12.79 -8.94
C ALA A 560 -13.48 -11.49 -8.13
N GLY A 561 -12.27 -10.98 -7.91
CA GLY A 561 -12.14 -9.63 -7.37
C GLY A 561 -12.52 -8.59 -8.42
N LEU A 562 -12.08 -8.79 -9.67
CA LEU A 562 -12.40 -7.92 -10.80
C LEU A 562 -12.82 -8.72 -12.03
N TRP A 563 -13.95 -8.33 -12.62
CA TRP A 563 -14.42 -8.87 -13.89
C TRP A 563 -14.53 -7.76 -14.94
N ILE A 564 -13.89 -7.97 -16.09
CA ILE A 564 -13.92 -7.07 -17.24
C ILE A 564 -14.58 -7.81 -18.41
N GLU A 565 -15.76 -7.34 -18.82
CA GLU A 565 -16.62 -7.98 -19.82
C GLU A 565 -16.93 -7.00 -20.95
N THR A 566 -16.41 -7.23 -22.17
CA THR A 566 -16.69 -6.48 -23.43
C THR A 566 -16.39 -4.96 -23.49
N GLY A 567 -15.60 -4.51 -24.48
CA GLY A 567 -15.39 -3.07 -24.75
C GLY A 567 -13.99 -2.72 -25.29
N ASN A 568 -13.80 -1.48 -25.74
CA ASN A 568 -12.44 -0.95 -25.96
C ASN A 568 -11.85 -0.59 -24.60
N PHE A 569 -10.85 -1.34 -24.16
CA PHE A 569 -10.25 -1.24 -22.82
C PHE A 569 -8.84 -0.67 -22.82
N GLU A 570 -8.41 0.01 -23.89
CA GLU A 570 -7.16 0.80 -23.87
C GLU A 570 -7.17 1.86 -22.75
N GLY A 571 -8.36 2.27 -22.29
CA GLY A 571 -8.56 3.19 -21.19
C GLY A 571 -8.76 2.57 -19.80
N VAL A 572 -8.60 1.27 -19.57
CA VAL A 572 -8.72 0.69 -18.21
C VAL A 572 -7.35 0.60 -17.54
N ILE A 573 -7.27 1.15 -16.32
CA ILE A 573 -6.07 1.15 -15.49
C ILE A 573 -6.40 0.54 -14.14
N VAL A 574 -5.75 -0.59 -13.82
CA VAL A 574 -5.88 -1.30 -12.55
C VAL A 574 -4.54 -1.23 -11.85
N SER A 575 -4.44 -0.43 -10.79
CA SER A 575 -3.16 -0.18 -10.13
C SER A 575 -3.25 -0.18 -8.61
N GLU A 576 -2.26 -0.69 -7.89
CA GLU A 576 -2.20 -0.52 -6.42
C GLU A 576 -3.40 -1.14 -5.68
N ASN A 577 -4.05 -2.19 -6.21
CA ASN A 577 -5.20 -2.82 -5.55
C ASN A 577 -4.80 -4.08 -4.80
N LYS A 578 -5.57 -4.40 -3.75
CA LYS A 578 -5.57 -5.69 -3.07
C LYS A 578 -6.76 -6.50 -3.56
N ILE A 579 -6.54 -7.62 -4.26
CA ILE A 579 -7.57 -8.38 -4.95
C ILE A 579 -7.76 -9.76 -4.29
N ASN A 580 -8.98 -10.05 -3.86
CA ASN A 580 -9.39 -11.23 -3.05
C ASN A 580 -8.72 -11.33 -1.68
N ALA A 581 -8.41 -10.19 -1.06
CA ALA A 581 -7.87 -10.10 0.29
C ALA A 581 -8.78 -10.75 1.34
N TYR A 582 -10.08 -10.52 1.26
CA TYR A 582 -11.03 -11.10 2.21
C TYR A 582 -11.13 -12.62 2.06
N GLN A 583 -11.05 -13.15 0.85
CA GLN A 583 -11.00 -14.61 0.64
C GLN A 583 -9.73 -15.22 1.23
N TYR A 584 -8.59 -14.53 1.13
CA TYR A 584 -7.34 -14.98 1.74
C TYR A 584 -7.47 -15.08 3.26
N LEU A 585 -8.06 -14.08 3.92
CA LEU A 585 -8.30 -14.11 5.37
C LEU A 585 -9.30 -15.20 5.79
N ASN A 586 -10.21 -15.56 4.89
CA ASN A 586 -11.29 -16.49 5.16
C ASN A 586 -11.20 -17.72 4.25
N PRO A 587 -10.27 -18.66 4.51
CA PRO A 587 -10.04 -19.83 3.66
C PRO A 587 -11.25 -20.77 3.54
N GLY A 588 -12.25 -20.62 4.41
CA GLY A 588 -13.54 -21.33 4.30
C GLY A 588 -14.42 -20.86 3.13
N LEU A 589 -14.13 -19.72 2.52
CA LEU A 589 -14.83 -19.21 1.34
C LEU A 589 -14.31 -19.91 0.09
N VAL A 590 -14.86 -21.08 -0.22
CA VAL A 590 -14.42 -21.94 -1.33
C VAL A 590 -15.39 -21.81 -2.51
N SER A 591 -14.87 -21.35 -3.64
CA SER A 591 -15.60 -21.31 -4.92
C SER A 591 -15.23 -22.49 -5.82
N GLU A 592 -16.12 -22.85 -6.74
CA GLU A 592 -15.85 -23.87 -7.76
C GLU A 592 -14.76 -23.39 -8.74
N THR A 593 -14.89 -22.15 -9.19
CA THR A 593 -13.88 -21.44 -9.98
C THR A 593 -13.59 -20.10 -9.33
N SER A 594 -12.32 -19.73 -9.20
CA SER A 594 -11.91 -18.46 -8.62
C SER A 594 -10.84 -17.76 -9.45
N TYR A 595 -11.00 -16.44 -9.56
CA TYR A 595 -10.10 -15.57 -10.30
C TYR A 595 -9.71 -14.36 -9.45
N GLY A 596 -8.48 -13.88 -9.59
CA GLY A 596 -8.16 -12.51 -9.16
C GLY A 596 -8.86 -11.52 -10.09
N ILE A 597 -8.44 -11.52 -11.35
CA ILE A 597 -8.96 -10.72 -12.45
C ILE A 597 -9.38 -11.65 -13.59
N ILE A 598 -10.53 -11.39 -14.20
CA ILE A 598 -11.01 -12.14 -15.36
C ILE A 598 -11.46 -11.23 -16.50
N PHE A 599 -11.08 -11.63 -17.72
CA PHE A 599 -11.56 -11.10 -19.00
C PHE A 599 -12.34 -12.22 -19.73
N THR A 600 -13.66 -12.07 -19.88
CA THR A 600 -14.52 -13.10 -20.50
C THR A 600 -14.77 -12.90 -22.01
N ASP A 601 -14.39 -11.77 -22.57
CA ASP A 601 -14.43 -11.53 -24.02
C ASP A 601 -13.05 -11.05 -24.52
N ALA A 602 -12.91 -10.87 -25.84
CA ALA A 602 -11.71 -10.37 -26.49
C ALA A 602 -11.22 -9.07 -25.83
N ALA A 603 -10.13 -9.17 -25.06
CA ALA A 603 -9.47 -8.02 -24.49
C ALA A 603 -8.48 -7.45 -25.51
N ASP A 604 -8.71 -6.22 -25.97
CA ASP A 604 -7.81 -5.54 -26.92
C ASP A 604 -6.51 -5.04 -26.26
N SER A 605 -6.54 -4.71 -24.97
CA SER A 605 -5.37 -4.33 -24.17
C SER A 605 -5.71 -4.23 -22.68
N SER A 606 -4.70 -4.19 -21.81
CA SER A 606 -4.89 -4.01 -20.37
C SER A 606 -3.70 -3.32 -19.72
N ASN A 607 -3.94 -2.47 -18.71
CA ASN A 607 -2.90 -1.89 -17.86
C ASN A 607 -3.12 -2.37 -16.41
N ILE A 608 -2.34 -3.35 -15.96
CA ILE A 608 -2.43 -3.97 -14.62
C ILE A 608 -1.06 -3.81 -13.94
N ILE A 609 -0.96 -2.92 -12.97
CA ILE A 609 0.33 -2.41 -12.47
C ILE A 609 0.36 -2.45 -10.94
N ASN A 610 1.41 -3.01 -10.32
CA ASN A 610 1.60 -2.92 -8.87
C ASN A 610 0.40 -3.42 -8.03
N ASN A 611 -0.27 -4.52 -8.41
CA ASN A 611 -1.37 -5.07 -7.61
C ASN A 611 -0.91 -6.29 -6.79
N ASP A 612 -1.54 -6.50 -5.64
CA ASP A 612 -1.48 -7.76 -4.91
C ASP A 612 -2.72 -8.60 -5.27
N ILE A 613 -2.50 -9.73 -5.93
CA ILE A 613 -3.55 -10.54 -6.55
C ILE A 613 -3.56 -11.94 -5.95
N TYR A 614 -4.55 -12.20 -5.09
CA TYR A 614 -4.82 -13.55 -4.61
C TYR A 614 -5.71 -14.31 -5.60
N ILE A 615 -5.26 -15.50 -5.99
CA ILE A 615 -5.94 -16.34 -6.99
C ILE A 615 -7.29 -16.91 -6.49
N GLY A 616 -7.49 -16.93 -5.17
CA GLY A 616 -8.68 -17.44 -4.50
C GLY A 616 -8.61 -18.92 -4.09
N ASN A 617 -9.67 -19.39 -3.42
CA ASN A 617 -9.66 -20.65 -2.66
C ASN A 617 -10.29 -21.85 -3.40
N SER A 618 -10.27 -21.89 -4.74
CA SER A 618 -10.91 -23.03 -5.44
C SER A 618 -10.25 -24.36 -5.10
N GLN A 619 -11.08 -25.35 -4.76
CA GLN A 619 -10.67 -26.73 -4.49
C GLN A 619 -10.81 -27.64 -5.72
N ASN A 620 -11.34 -27.15 -6.85
CA ASN A 620 -11.40 -27.93 -8.07
C ASN A 620 -9.98 -28.20 -8.57
N THR A 621 -9.63 -29.47 -8.74
CA THR A 621 -8.27 -29.91 -9.06
C THR A 621 -7.85 -29.64 -10.51
N SER A 622 -8.75 -29.15 -11.35
CA SER A 622 -8.46 -28.83 -12.74
C SER A 622 -7.62 -27.56 -12.85
N LEU A 623 -6.56 -27.59 -13.65
CA LEU A 623 -5.70 -26.43 -13.89
C LEU A 623 -6.51 -25.22 -14.37
N GLY A 624 -6.19 -24.05 -13.82
CA GLY A 624 -6.83 -22.78 -14.18
C GLY A 624 -8.12 -22.49 -13.41
N LYS A 625 -8.56 -23.39 -12.52
CA LYS A 625 -9.73 -23.16 -11.65
C LYS A 625 -9.46 -22.22 -10.50
N SER A 626 -8.19 -22.01 -10.15
CA SER A 626 -7.75 -20.92 -9.30
C SER A 626 -6.67 -20.15 -10.06
N THR A 627 -6.99 -18.98 -10.59
CA THR A 627 -6.07 -18.21 -11.45
C THR A 627 -5.96 -16.77 -11.02
N GLY A 628 -4.76 -16.19 -11.03
CA GLY A 628 -4.57 -14.77 -10.76
C GLY A 628 -5.23 -13.90 -11.81
N ILE A 629 -4.83 -14.04 -13.07
CA ILE A 629 -5.40 -13.31 -14.20
C ILE A 629 -5.82 -14.31 -15.28
N PHE A 630 -7.11 -14.36 -15.62
CA PHE A 630 -7.63 -15.18 -16.71
C PHE A 630 -8.08 -14.33 -17.89
N VAL A 631 -7.67 -14.69 -19.10
CA VAL A 631 -8.02 -14.02 -20.35
C VAL A 631 -8.60 -15.02 -21.34
N GLN A 632 -9.90 -14.93 -21.62
CA GLN A 632 -10.64 -15.90 -22.43
C GLN A 632 -10.38 -15.82 -23.95
N ALA A 633 -10.12 -14.62 -24.47
CA ALA A 633 -9.76 -14.40 -25.86
C ALA A 633 -9.02 -13.07 -25.99
N GLY A 634 -8.11 -12.95 -26.97
CA GLY A 634 -7.49 -11.67 -27.31
C GLY A 634 -6.13 -11.82 -27.98
N PHE A 635 -5.86 -10.96 -28.96
CA PHE A 635 -4.52 -10.66 -29.50
C PHE A 635 -4.09 -9.27 -29.02
N GLY A 636 -4.55 -8.86 -27.83
CA GLY A 636 -4.35 -7.52 -27.33
C GLY A 636 -2.92 -7.25 -26.88
N ILE A 637 -2.59 -5.96 -26.71
CA ILE A 637 -1.32 -5.53 -26.11
C ILE A 637 -1.52 -5.36 -24.60
N HIS A 638 -0.96 -6.29 -23.82
CA HIS A 638 -1.10 -6.27 -22.38
C HIS A 638 0.12 -5.65 -21.70
N LYS A 639 -0.10 -4.76 -20.73
CA LYS A 639 0.91 -4.23 -19.81
C LYS A 639 0.58 -4.73 -18.41
N ILE A 640 1.23 -5.81 -18.02
CA ILE A 640 1.06 -6.45 -16.71
C ILE A 640 2.41 -6.35 -16.00
N LEU A 641 2.53 -5.41 -15.08
CA LEU A 641 3.83 -4.95 -14.57
C LEU A 641 3.84 -4.99 -13.04
N ASN A 642 4.93 -5.53 -12.47
CA ASN A 642 5.23 -5.41 -11.05
C ASN A 642 4.10 -5.90 -10.11
N ASN A 643 3.31 -6.89 -10.54
CA ASN A 643 2.25 -7.46 -9.71
C ASN A 643 2.78 -8.61 -8.86
N GLN A 644 2.19 -8.76 -7.67
CA GLN A 644 2.38 -9.88 -6.78
C GLN A 644 1.21 -10.85 -6.95
N ILE A 645 1.40 -11.99 -7.62
CA ILE A 645 0.35 -12.97 -7.93
C ILE A 645 0.62 -14.26 -7.16
N PHE A 646 -0.28 -14.66 -6.27
CA PHE A 646 0.03 -15.71 -5.31
C PHE A 646 -1.17 -16.55 -4.86
N SER A 647 -0.85 -17.77 -4.42
CA SER A 647 -1.72 -18.66 -3.67
C SER A 647 -1.25 -18.78 -2.21
N GLN A 648 -2.08 -19.37 -1.32
CA GLN A 648 -1.63 -19.73 0.03
C GLN A 648 -0.72 -20.95 0.02
N ASN A 649 -1.03 -21.91 -0.85
CA ASN A 649 -0.31 -23.15 -1.00
C ASN A 649 -0.19 -23.47 -2.49
N LEU A 650 0.93 -24.08 -2.88
CA LEU A 650 1.14 -24.53 -4.24
C LEU A 650 0.32 -25.80 -4.49
N SER A 651 -0.66 -25.73 -5.38
CA SER A 651 -1.46 -26.87 -5.82
C SER A 651 -1.61 -26.90 -7.34
N ALA A 652 -1.74 -28.09 -7.91
CA ALA A 652 -1.73 -28.31 -9.36
C ALA A 652 -2.86 -27.60 -10.14
N ASN A 653 -3.89 -27.11 -9.45
CA ASN A 653 -4.96 -26.32 -10.06
C ASN A 653 -4.66 -24.82 -10.19
N THR A 654 -3.55 -24.35 -9.59
CA THR A 654 -3.21 -22.93 -9.47
C THR A 654 -2.43 -22.43 -10.67
N ALA A 655 -2.90 -21.33 -11.25
CA ALA A 655 -2.21 -20.63 -12.33
C ALA A 655 -2.00 -19.15 -11.99
N GLY A 656 -0.90 -18.56 -12.45
CA GLY A 656 -0.62 -17.14 -12.27
C GLY A 656 -1.42 -16.33 -13.27
N ILE A 657 -1.04 -16.45 -14.54
CA ILE A 657 -1.78 -15.91 -15.67
C ILE A 657 -2.19 -17.06 -16.60
N ASN A 658 -3.41 -17.02 -17.09
CA ASN A 658 -3.92 -17.97 -18.08
C ASN A 658 -4.50 -17.20 -19.26
N PHE A 659 -3.81 -17.29 -20.39
CA PHE A 659 -4.29 -16.82 -21.67
C PHE A 659 -4.85 -17.99 -22.46
N ALA A 660 -6.14 -17.97 -22.78
CA ALA A 660 -6.74 -18.98 -23.65
C ALA A 660 -6.21 -18.90 -25.09
N THR A 661 -5.76 -17.72 -25.53
CA THR A 661 -5.07 -17.48 -26.81
C THR A 661 -3.80 -16.67 -26.60
N PRO A 662 -2.71 -16.90 -27.36
CA PRO A 662 -1.48 -16.14 -27.18
C PRO A 662 -1.67 -14.63 -27.32
N PRO A 663 -1.11 -13.80 -26.41
CA PRO A 663 -1.16 -12.34 -26.52
C PRO A 663 -0.25 -11.81 -27.64
N ASP A 664 -0.39 -10.52 -27.98
CA ASP A 664 0.46 -9.89 -29.00
C ASP A 664 1.94 -9.88 -28.58
N ALA A 665 2.84 -10.00 -29.56
CA ALA A 665 4.29 -9.97 -29.37
C ALA A 665 4.78 -8.68 -28.67
N SER A 666 4.03 -7.57 -28.81
CA SER A 666 4.32 -6.27 -28.23
C SER A 666 3.88 -6.14 -26.76
N SER A 667 3.24 -7.17 -26.20
CA SER A 667 2.84 -7.19 -24.79
C SER A 667 4.06 -7.13 -23.86
N ILE A 668 3.94 -6.41 -22.75
CA ILE A 668 4.98 -6.23 -21.74
C ILE A 668 4.47 -6.80 -20.41
N ILE A 669 4.92 -8.00 -20.06
CA ILE A 669 4.44 -8.78 -18.91
C ILE A 669 5.63 -9.01 -17.96
N ARG A 670 6.19 -7.93 -17.42
CA ARG A 670 7.51 -7.94 -16.78
C ARG A 670 7.46 -7.64 -15.28
N GLY A 671 8.47 -8.11 -14.56
CA GLY A 671 8.66 -7.76 -13.16
C GLY A 671 7.61 -8.35 -12.21
N ASN A 672 6.80 -9.32 -12.67
CA ASN A 672 5.76 -9.93 -11.85
C ASN A 672 6.33 -11.08 -11.05
N ASN A 673 5.83 -11.25 -9.83
CA ASN A 673 6.11 -12.41 -9.01
C ASN A 673 4.94 -13.40 -9.05
N TYR A 674 5.25 -14.68 -9.23
CA TYR A 674 4.29 -15.77 -9.34
C TYR A 674 4.54 -16.82 -8.27
N PHE A 675 3.81 -16.74 -7.15
CA PHE A 675 3.80 -17.78 -6.13
C PHE A 675 2.61 -18.72 -6.32
N VAL A 676 2.70 -19.54 -7.37
CA VAL A 676 1.67 -20.47 -7.84
C VAL A 676 2.36 -21.69 -8.48
N SER A 677 1.64 -22.78 -8.69
CA SER A 677 2.23 -23.98 -9.30
C SER A 677 2.56 -23.80 -10.78
N VAL A 678 1.70 -23.11 -11.53
CA VAL A 678 1.94 -22.83 -12.95
C VAL A 678 1.91 -21.31 -13.17
N PRO A 679 3.08 -20.64 -13.25
CA PRO A 679 3.13 -19.19 -13.44
C PRO A 679 2.31 -18.71 -14.64
N LEU A 680 2.38 -19.44 -15.75
CA LEU A 680 1.76 -19.01 -17.00
C LEU A 680 1.21 -20.20 -17.79
N VAL A 681 -0.02 -20.05 -18.26
CA VAL A 681 -0.70 -20.96 -19.17
C VAL A 681 -1.06 -20.20 -20.45
N ILE A 682 -0.71 -20.74 -21.61
CA ILE A 682 -1.07 -20.17 -22.91
C ILE A 682 -1.68 -21.26 -23.77
N GLY A 683 -3.00 -21.17 -24.00
CA GLY A 683 -3.77 -22.23 -24.64
C GLY A 683 -3.69 -23.52 -23.84
N PHE A 684 -2.92 -24.49 -24.35
CA PHE A 684 -2.65 -25.76 -23.66
C PHE A 684 -1.24 -25.86 -23.08
N ASP A 685 -0.36 -24.92 -23.40
CA ASP A 685 1.03 -24.92 -22.98
C ASP A 685 1.17 -24.34 -21.57
N GLN A 686 1.98 -24.99 -20.75
CA GLN A 686 2.28 -24.57 -19.38
C GLN A 686 3.74 -24.14 -19.30
N TYR A 687 3.99 -23.00 -18.68
CA TYR A 687 5.31 -22.44 -18.50
C TYR A 687 5.65 -22.32 -17.02
N ILE A 688 6.82 -22.86 -16.65
CA ILE A 688 7.40 -22.87 -15.32
C ILE A 688 8.77 -22.19 -15.34
N PHE A 689 9.26 -21.80 -14.17
CA PHE A 689 10.62 -21.26 -14.05
C PHE A 689 11.67 -22.38 -14.06
N CYS A 690 12.54 -22.36 -15.07
CA CYS A 690 13.74 -23.21 -15.13
C CYS A 690 14.97 -22.32 -14.89
N GLY A 691 15.36 -22.20 -13.62
CA GLY A 691 16.29 -21.15 -13.20
C GLY A 691 15.60 -19.79 -13.18
N ILE A 692 16.05 -18.85 -14.02
CA ILE A 692 15.47 -17.50 -14.12
C ILE A 692 14.58 -17.30 -15.35
N GLU A 693 14.51 -18.30 -16.23
CA GLU A 693 13.79 -18.20 -17.49
C GLU A 693 12.49 -19.01 -17.41
N LEU A 694 11.40 -18.41 -17.86
CA LEU A 694 10.14 -19.13 -18.11
C LEU A 694 10.33 -20.05 -19.32
N ASN A 695 10.10 -21.33 -19.09
CA ASN A 695 10.22 -22.40 -20.07
C ASN A 695 9.00 -23.32 -19.98
N GLN A 696 8.74 -24.07 -21.04
CA GLN A 696 7.87 -25.24 -20.91
C GLN A 696 8.45 -26.23 -19.89
N GLU A 697 7.63 -27.17 -19.42
CA GLU A 697 7.99 -28.11 -18.35
C GLU A 697 9.29 -28.92 -18.61
N ASP A 698 9.72 -29.02 -19.87
CA ASP A 698 10.95 -29.70 -20.26
C ASP A 698 12.24 -28.89 -20.08
N CYS A 699 12.13 -27.61 -19.69
CA CYS A 699 13.24 -26.67 -19.57
C CYS A 699 14.11 -26.52 -20.84
N ALA A 700 13.56 -26.84 -22.02
CA ALA A 700 14.26 -26.75 -23.30
C ALA A 700 13.64 -25.70 -24.25
N HIS A 701 12.40 -25.29 -23.99
CA HIS A 701 11.66 -24.35 -24.83
C HIS A 701 11.35 -23.05 -24.06
N PRO A 702 12.24 -22.04 -24.15
CA PRO A 702 12.04 -20.77 -23.45
C PRO A 702 10.94 -19.96 -24.10
N ILE A 703 10.16 -19.24 -23.28
CA ILE A 703 9.05 -18.43 -23.77
C ILE A 703 9.49 -17.28 -24.68
N SER A 704 10.72 -16.77 -24.47
CA SER A 704 11.30 -15.69 -25.26
C SER A 704 11.41 -16.03 -26.76
N GLY A 705 11.47 -17.33 -27.11
CA GLY A 705 11.49 -17.80 -28.49
C GLY A 705 10.11 -17.87 -29.18
N GLN A 706 9.02 -17.64 -28.44
CA GLN A 706 7.65 -17.83 -28.95
C GLN A 706 7.02 -16.55 -29.53
N PHE A 707 7.65 -15.38 -29.35
CA PHE A 707 7.12 -14.08 -29.82
C PHE A 707 5.71 -13.73 -29.27
N ILE A 708 5.46 -14.02 -27.99
CA ILE A 708 4.15 -13.86 -27.32
C ILE A 708 4.22 -12.90 -26.13
N GLY A 709 4.97 -11.81 -26.29
CA GLY A 709 5.22 -10.79 -25.26
C GLY A 709 6.57 -10.96 -24.54
N ASP A 710 6.95 -9.93 -23.80
CA ASP A 710 8.17 -9.90 -22.98
C ASP A 710 7.85 -10.22 -21.51
N TYR A 711 8.35 -11.36 -21.03
CA TYR A 711 8.17 -11.83 -19.65
C TYR A 711 9.40 -11.67 -18.76
N SER A 712 10.42 -10.95 -19.23
CA SER A 712 11.66 -10.77 -18.50
C SER A 712 11.45 -10.13 -17.13
N ASN A 713 12.42 -10.35 -16.23
CA ASN A 713 12.41 -9.82 -14.87
C ASN A 713 11.32 -10.41 -13.97
N SER A 714 10.57 -11.41 -14.43
CA SER A 714 9.60 -12.14 -13.61
C SER A 714 10.25 -13.28 -12.85
N TYR A 715 9.68 -13.65 -11.71
CA TYR A 715 10.22 -14.69 -10.81
C TYR A 715 9.10 -15.37 -10.02
N GLY A 716 9.43 -16.41 -9.24
CA GLY A 716 8.47 -17.13 -8.41
C GLY A 716 9.00 -17.32 -6.99
N ALA A 717 8.60 -16.43 -6.08
CA ALA A 717 9.01 -16.45 -4.69
C ALA A 717 7.81 -16.21 -3.76
N ASP A 718 7.81 -16.91 -2.62
CA ASP A 718 6.79 -16.75 -1.58
C ASP A 718 6.74 -15.30 -1.07
N PRO A 719 5.58 -14.61 -1.15
CA PRO A 719 5.40 -13.28 -0.59
C PRO A 719 5.87 -13.11 0.85
N LYS A 720 5.74 -14.13 1.70
CA LYS A 720 6.06 -14.07 3.14
C LYS A 720 5.34 -12.93 3.88
N PHE A 721 4.07 -12.71 3.53
CA PHE A 721 3.21 -11.75 4.22
C PHE A 721 3.14 -12.04 5.73
N ALA A 722 2.92 -10.99 6.51
CA ALA A 722 2.67 -11.13 7.94
C ALA A 722 1.33 -11.83 8.21
N ASP A 723 1.33 -12.73 9.18
CA ASP A 723 0.09 -13.34 9.67
C ASP A 723 -0.79 -12.26 10.32
N THR A 724 -2.05 -12.22 9.94
CA THR A 724 -3.02 -11.28 10.50
C THR A 724 -4.45 -11.81 10.35
N ILE A 725 -5.34 -11.30 11.19
CA ILE A 725 -6.80 -11.49 11.10
C ILE A 725 -7.54 -10.19 10.74
N GLU A 726 -6.81 -9.07 10.69
CA GLU A 726 -7.34 -7.74 10.38
C GLU A 726 -7.13 -7.44 8.90
N ILE A 727 -8.19 -7.04 8.20
CA ILE A 727 -8.16 -6.69 6.77
C ILE A 727 -7.26 -5.50 6.50
N GLU A 728 -7.19 -4.54 7.43
CA GLU A 728 -6.40 -3.33 7.30
C GLU A 728 -4.90 -3.64 7.33
N LYS A 729 -4.51 -4.77 7.93
CA LYS A 729 -3.12 -5.24 8.02
C LYS A 729 -2.79 -6.31 7.00
N ILE A 730 -3.76 -6.77 6.20
CA ILE A 730 -3.55 -7.88 5.28
C ILE A 730 -2.46 -7.55 4.27
N TRP A 731 -1.57 -8.52 4.03
CA TRP A 731 -0.45 -8.40 3.10
C TRP A 731 0.51 -7.25 3.41
N ASN A 732 0.48 -6.77 4.66
CA ASN A 732 1.62 -6.08 5.21
C ASN A 732 2.75 -7.07 5.44
N PHE A 733 3.96 -6.55 5.41
CA PHE A 733 5.18 -7.33 5.49
C PHE A 733 5.63 -7.48 6.93
N ASN A 734 6.18 -8.65 7.27
CA ASN A 734 6.83 -8.82 8.57
C ASN A 734 8.06 -7.91 8.61
N LEU A 735 8.12 -6.96 9.53
CA LEU A 735 9.37 -6.30 9.87
C LEU A 735 10.30 -7.36 10.46
N PRO A 736 11.41 -7.73 9.79
CA PRO A 736 12.26 -8.80 10.27
C PRO A 736 12.82 -8.45 11.66
N PHE A 737 12.64 -9.34 12.64
CA PHE A 737 13.37 -9.23 13.90
C PHE A 737 14.80 -9.75 13.67
N GLY A 738 15.78 -8.86 13.74
CA GLY A 738 17.18 -9.19 13.44
C GLY A 738 17.57 -8.75 12.03
N ILE A 739 18.56 -9.40 11.42
CA ILE A 739 19.07 -8.96 10.11
C ILE A 739 18.34 -9.68 8.96
N PRO A 740 17.89 -8.94 7.92
CA PRO A 740 17.20 -9.51 6.76
C PRO A 740 17.98 -10.62 6.06
N THR A 741 17.30 -11.74 5.80
CA THR A 741 17.77 -12.89 5.01
C THR A 741 16.66 -13.28 4.01
N SER A 742 16.97 -14.08 2.99
CA SER A 742 15.94 -14.66 2.13
C SER A 742 14.93 -15.55 2.86
N ALA A 743 15.20 -15.97 4.11
CA ALA A 743 14.33 -16.83 4.91
C ALA A 743 13.35 -16.04 5.80
N ASN A 744 13.80 -14.93 6.38
CA ASN A 744 13.06 -14.15 7.40
C ASN A 744 12.73 -12.72 6.96
N SER A 745 13.15 -12.31 5.77
CA SER A 745 12.81 -11.02 5.18
C SER A 745 11.89 -11.25 3.98
N PRO A 746 10.87 -10.40 3.82
CA PRO A 746 10.04 -10.42 2.62
C PRO A 746 10.83 -9.92 1.39
N CYS A 747 12.03 -9.34 1.56
CA CYS A 747 12.89 -8.89 0.44
C CYS A 747 12.93 -9.81 -0.78
N SER A 748 12.97 -11.13 -0.56
CA SER A 748 13.07 -12.13 -1.64
C SER A 748 11.81 -12.26 -2.48
N SER A 749 10.75 -11.52 -2.17
CA SER A 749 9.50 -11.49 -2.90
C SER A 749 9.03 -10.08 -3.22
N LEU A 750 9.45 -9.05 -2.46
CA LEU A 750 8.99 -7.66 -2.65
C LEU A 750 9.75 -6.92 -3.74
N TYR A 751 10.91 -7.44 -4.10
CA TYR A 751 11.83 -6.81 -5.03
C TYR A 751 12.00 -7.66 -6.26
N GLY A 752 11.91 -7.03 -7.42
CA GLY A 752 12.05 -7.72 -8.69
C GLY A 752 11.34 -7.08 -9.87
N GLY A 753 10.64 -5.97 -9.61
CA GLY A 753 9.96 -5.17 -10.61
C GLY A 753 10.91 -4.47 -11.57
N VAL A 754 10.29 -3.74 -12.50
CA VAL A 754 10.94 -2.87 -13.49
C VAL A 754 10.61 -1.41 -13.21
N ASP A 755 11.51 -0.51 -13.61
CA ASP A 755 11.29 0.92 -13.52
C ASP A 755 10.21 1.35 -14.52
N LEU A 756 9.05 1.75 -14.01
CA LEU A 756 7.90 2.16 -14.81
C LEU A 756 8.17 3.42 -15.66
N SER A 757 9.16 4.25 -15.29
CA SER A 757 9.56 5.42 -16.10
C SER A 757 10.20 5.03 -17.44
N THR A 758 10.68 3.79 -17.55
CA THR A 758 11.26 3.24 -18.78
C THR A 758 10.21 2.62 -19.70
N ILE A 759 8.97 2.49 -19.23
CA ILE A 759 7.85 1.90 -19.96
C ILE A 759 6.88 2.98 -20.39
N THR A 760 6.44 2.95 -21.64
CA THR A 760 5.43 3.90 -22.13
C THR A 760 4.07 3.53 -21.54
N LEU A 761 3.60 4.31 -20.57
CA LEU A 761 2.28 4.17 -19.95
C LEU A 761 1.34 5.33 -20.35
N PRO A 762 0.02 5.15 -20.28
CA PRO A 762 -0.92 6.26 -20.42
C PRO A 762 -0.62 7.36 -19.40
N ILE A 763 -0.55 8.62 -19.84
CA ILE A 763 -0.23 9.74 -18.94
C ILE A 763 -1.25 9.88 -17.79
N THR A 764 -2.48 9.44 -18.04
CA THR A 764 -3.58 9.39 -17.07
C THR A 764 -3.36 8.37 -15.95
N ALA A 765 -2.47 7.38 -16.13
CA ALA A 765 -2.12 6.41 -15.11
C ALA A 765 -1.11 6.95 -14.10
N ILE A 766 -0.27 7.93 -14.50
CA ILE A 766 0.87 8.41 -13.70
C ILE A 766 0.47 8.80 -12.26
N PRO A 767 -0.61 9.58 -12.02
CA PRO A 767 -0.99 9.96 -10.66
C PRO A 767 -1.39 8.77 -9.76
N PHE A 768 -1.71 7.62 -10.35
CA PHE A 768 -2.22 6.44 -9.64
C PHE A 768 -1.17 5.34 -9.43
N ILE A 769 0.04 5.52 -9.97
CA ILE A 769 1.18 4.60 -9.83
C ILE A 769 2.38 5.26 -9.14
N GLN A 770 2.26 6.53 -8.75
CA GLN A 770 3.30 7.27 -8.02
C GLN A 770 3.24 7.03 -6.52
N THR A 771 2.11 6.54 -6.03
CA THR A 771 1.91 6.20 -4.61
C THR A 771 1.39 4.77 -4.49
N ASP A 772 1.74 4.11 -3.41
CA ASP A 772 1.24 2.78 -3.07
C ASP A 772 -0.21 2.80 -2.55
N PHE A 773 -0.69 1.63 -2.10
CA PHE A 773 -2.02 1.42 -1.51
C PHE A 773 -2.33 2.38 -0.34
N TYR A 774 -1.34 2.78 0.45
CA TYR A 774 -1.50 3.68 1.61
C TYR A 774 -1.24 5.15 1.27
N GLY A 775 -0.91 5.46 0.01
CA GLY A 775 -0.58 6.82 -0.42
C GLY A 775 0.88 7.21 -0.20
N SER A 776 1.76 6.27 0.16
CA SER A 776 3.20 6.51 0.29
C SER A 776 3.83 6.61 -1.10
N LEU A 777 4.74 7.55 -1.30
CA LEU A 777 5.44 7.71 -2.59
C LEU A 777 6.26 6.46 -2.92
N ARG A 778 6.13 5.99 -4.15
CA ARG A 778 6.98 4.92 -4.69
C ARG A 778 8.36 5.44 -5.04
N THR A 779 9.36 4.59 -4.83
CA THR A 779 10.76 4.89 -5.08
C THR A 779 11.33 3.95 -6.13
N ASN A 780 12.28 4.46 -6.93
CA ASN A 780 13.03 3.63 -7.88
C ASN A 780 14.34 3.12 -7.26
N THR A 781 14.35 2.83 -5.96
CA THR A 781 15.56 2.34 -5.29
C THR A 781 15.73 0.84 -5.52
N SER A 782 16.86 0.47 -6.11
CA SER A 782 17.20 -0.94 -6.31
C SER A 782 17.57 -1.63 -4.99
N SER A 783 16.98 -2.78 -4.68
CA SER A 783 17.35 -3.58 -3.51
C SER A 783 18.52 -4.53 -3.78
N PRO A 784 19.51 -4.65 -2.87
CA PRO A 784 20.57 -5.65 -3.00
C PRO A 784 20.08 -7.09 -2.73
N PHE A 785 18.86 -7.26 -2.22
CA PHE A 785 18.25 -8.55 -1.89
C PHE A 785 17.34 -9.10 -2.99
N THR A 786 17.53 -8.61 -4.22
CA THR A 786 16.73 -8.98 -5.39
C THR A 786 16.82 -10.48 -5.70
N PRO A 787 15.69 -11.16 -5.95
CA PRO A 787 15.63 -12.55 -6.39
C PRO A 787 16.36 -12.75 -7.72
N SER A 788 16.86 -13.98 -7.90
CA SER A 788 17.49 -14.36 -9.15
C SER A 788 16.52 -14.18 -10.32
N GLY A 789 16.93 -13.44 -11.35
CA GLY A 789 16.13 -13.20 -12.55
C GLY A 789 15.29 -11.94 -12.52
N ALA A 790 15.28 -11.16 -11.43
CA ALA A 790 14.37 -10.03 -11.23
C ALA A 790 15.06 -8.64 -11.34
N GLY A 791 14.28 -7.55 -11.48
CA GLY A 791 14.74 -6.19 -11.81
C GLY A 791 15.01 -5.21 -10.65
N ALA A 792 15.02 -5.69 -9.41
CA ALA A 792 15.39 -4.95 -8.20
C ALA A 792 14.52 -3.77 -7.76
N ILE A 793 13.38 -3.50 -8.42
CA ILE A 793 12.40 -2.49 -7.99
C ILE A 793 11.28 -3.14 -7.17
N SER A 794 10.66 -2.39 -6.26
CA SER A 794 9.51 -2.84 -5.47
C SER A 794 8.34 -3.26 -6.37
N ILE A 795 7.55 -4.23 -5.90
CA ILE A 795 6.36 -4.76 -6.58
C ILE A 795 5.18 -4.90 -5.61
N GLY A 796 4.01 -5.29 -6.12
CA GLY A 796 2.80 -5.44 -5.31
C GLY A 796 2.17 -4.09 -4.98
N ALA A 797 1.09 -4.07 -4.19
CA ALA A 797 0.32 -2.85 -3.92
C ALA A 797 0.91 -1.95 -2.85
N VAL A 798 1.84 -2.45 -2.04
CA VAL A 798 2.47 -1.71 -0.93
C VAL A 798 3.92 -1.43 -1.27
N GLU A 799 4.37 -0.19 -1.10
CA GLU A 799 5.78 0.16 -1.27
C GLU A 799 6.57 -0.40 -0.09
N SER A 800 7.78 -0.88 -0.36
CA SER A 800 8.76 -1.22 0.67
C SER A 800 10.05 -0.46 0.40
N ASP A 801 10.79 -0.10 1.45
CA ASP A 801 12.06 0.61 1.30
C ASP A 801 13.21 -0.34 0.90
N ALA A 802 14.36 0.20 0.49
CA ALA A 802 15.52 -0.61 0.05
C ALA A 802 16.08 -1.58 1.12
N ASN A 803 15.63 -1.46 2.38
CA ASN A 803 15.95 -2.37 3.48
C ASN A 803 14.86 -3.44 3.71
N CYS A 804 13.79 -3.40 2.91
CA CYS A 804 12.61 -4.25 2.95
C CYS A 804 11.75 -4.07 4.20
N PHE A 805 11.61 -2.82 4.65
CA PHE A 805 10.66 -2.41 5.67
C PHE A 805 9.37 -1.84 5.09
#